data_AF-A0A915B8V3-F1
#
_entry.id   AF-A0A915B8V3-F1
#
_cell.length_a   1.000
_cell.length_b   1.000
_cell.length_c   1.000
_cell.angle_alpha   90.00
_cell.angle_beta   90.00
_cell.angle_gamma   90.00
#
_symmetry.space_group_name_H-M   'P 1'
#
loop_
_entity.id
_entity.type
_entity.pdbx_description
1 polymer ?
#
loop_
_entity_poly.entity_id
_entity_poly.type
_entity_poly.pdbx_seq_one_letter_code
_entity_poly.pdbx_strand_id
1 'polypeptide(L)'
;YGLITLFKAVTKLLMGIHFAMFLLVQLLCCIICVSAWQENNRDGFCDGSTLDCRSHREISHMINELKKENQNLRESVNPNCTVCWSAPCLNGGSCIPIDYSKYRCECPGDYGGPDCQTHIACNSKSCGKNAECYVANHQINCVCKVGYSGNPKNGCNMRTVQACMSGDPHYTTFDGQVYEYQGTCPYMFTQPCNGSFAPPYAYFSVKAKNELSYKMAHVSTVSEVEVVMYEQTLHVDSKYNLYVNGVRTPMPFYYPSKANQKIAVTYGSSKVTIKNDQFVKVTFGQGRLCVEIPDVPMLQGGNVLCGLAGNRDSNCKDDFRNRDGFVYTNITSCSNRNKLFTEVFGDTWITKDFLSLQTGTACLTGEEVFNDTLNCDLAAVKKECGHILDASLGKGPFAACKGLGTDTIENAYDNCVFDVCSSGEQICKSMTTFAKICQITLPNTPLDWRGHLNCPELHCPLHSKPSPCATGCPNTCTDPDYSESCLEGCAEGCECEAGYVLDTSDPTDTKCILREQCGCVDPNGNPHRPGDRWLTENCTRLNYCSNSTYHYRYQPCSSDAYCGVDESYSYKCFCNKGFIGDGYNCTDINECLDETKCNSDKGKGKCVNTPGSYVCDCNGYYGGEECAFYLPRRHCADLYVYHHNTTNGAYIIKPPYPYSDKQAFTDLTVYCDMTTSGGGWTLMTNSLSNSMSNKTFKDYVDGFGNPSIKDVWIGLDVLHGMTNEVETSLRVDLHRCKYNSRPEINTNCTYPYFKVLDAGSVYAVVIPTECTGTENIYFDGWARWDLSAVGPAFLAYDTDNSTAHCSATYKNTGWWFNTKQRCGSANLNGVRYQCSDQPPVDLLAHYLQWNGNPLSEAQLFLRPTLYPKYDPHVEKA
;
A
#
# COMPACT_ATOMS: atom_id res chain seq x y z
N TYR A 1 -9.35 -74.62 -76.18
CA TYR A 1 -9.24 -74.55 -74.71
C TYR A 1 -8.01 -75.34 -74.27
N GLY A 2 -6.90 -74.71 -73.95
CA GLY A 2 -6.61 -73.28 -73.94
C GLY A 2 -5.11 -73.14 -73.73
N LEU A 3 -4.34 -72.48 -74.57
CA LEU A 3 -4.45 -71.02 -74.80
C LEU A 3 -4.51 -70.18 -73.51
N ILE A 4 -4.30 -70.79 -72.34
CA ILE A 4 -4.03 -70.09 -71.08
C ILE A 4 -2.81 -70.70 -70.36
N THR A 5 -2.48 -71.98 -70.57
CA THR A 5 -1.34 -72.60 -69.84
C THR A 5 0.02 -72.42 -70.51
N LEU A 6 0.13 -72.36 -71.84
CA LEU A 6 1.39 -71.98 -72.51
C LEU A 6 1.68 -70.47 -72.43
N PHE A 7 0.63 -69.65 -72.23
CA PHE A 7 0.70 -68.19 -72.11
C PHE A 7 0.96 -67.70 -70.68
N LYS A 8 1.10 -68.61 -69.70
CA LYS A 8 1.48 -68.29 -68.30
C LYS A 8 2.87 -68.80 -67.90
N ALA A 9 3.51 -69.66 -68.72
CA ALA A 9 4.88 -70.10 -68.53
C ALA A 9 5.90 -69.33 -69.39
N VAL A 10 5.49 -68.78 -70.55
CA VAL A 10 6.38 -68.06 -71.48
C VAL A 10 6.45 -66.54 -71.19
N THR A 11 5.46 -65.94 -70.52
CA THR A 11 5.50 -64.53 -70.06
C THR A 11 6.26 -64.34 -68.74
N LYS A 12 6.52 -65.40 -67.97
CA LYS A 12 7.44 -65.36 -66.81
C LYS A 12 8.91 -65.57 -67.19
N LEU A 13 9.22 -65.95 -68.43
CA LEU A 13 10.59 -66.05 -68.95
C LEU A 13 10.99 -64.86 -69.85
N LEU A 14 10.05 -64.04 -70.34
CA LEU A 14 10.32 -62.90 -71.23
C LEU A 14 10.27 -61.52 -70.56
N MET A 15 9.80 -61.39 -69.32
CA MET A 15 9.92 -60.15 -68.52
C MET A 15 11.22 -60.08 -67.68
N GLY A 16 11.99 -61.16 -67.59
CA GLY A 16 13.33 -61.17 -66.98
C GLY A 16 14.46 -60.79 -67.95
N ILE A 17 14.20 -60.72 -69.26
CA ILE A 17 15.24 -60.55 -70.28
C ILE A 17 15.29 -59.12 -70.84
N HIS A 18 14.24 -58.30 -70.67
CA HIS A 18 14.32 -56.86 -70.96
C HIS A 18 14.84 -56.00 -69.79
N PHE A 19 14.82 -56.53 -68.55
CA PHE A 19 15.48 -55.90 -67.40
C PHE A 19 16.99 -56.19 -67.35
N ALA A 20 17.46 -57.19 -68.10
CA ALA A 20 18.87 -57.57 -68.20
C ALA A 20 19.65 -56.89 -69.35
N MET A 21 18.97 -56.30 -70.34
CA MET A 21 19.63 -55.55 -71.43
C MET A 21 19.76 -54.03 -71.19
N PHE A 22 18.97 -53.45 -70.28
CA PHE A 22 19.13 -52.02 -69.91
C PHE A 22 20.20 -51.82 -68.83
N LEU A 23 20.45 -52.85 -68.01
CA LEU A 23 21.52 -52.89 -67.01
C LEU A 23 22.91 -53.19 -67.61
N LEU A 24 23.02 -53.51 -68.91
CA LEU A 24 24.28 -53.85 -69.59
C LEU A 24 24.87 -52.69 -70.43
N VAL A 25 24.14 -51.58 -70.63
CA VAL A 25 24.63 -50.42 -71.40
C VAL A 25 25.08 -49.25 -70.51
N GLN A 26 24.68 -49.19 -69.24
CA GLN A 26 25.22 -48.21 -68.29
C GLN A 26 26.29 -48.77 -67.33
N LEU A 27 26.48 -50.10 -67.30
CA LEU A 27 27.60 -50.75 -66.61
C LEU A 27 28.88 -50.83 -67.45
N LEU A 28 28.91 -50.20 -68.64
CA LEU A 28 30.05 -50.18 -69.57
C LEU A 28 30.83 -48.85 -69.58
N CYS A 29 30.56 -47.93 -68.64
CA CYS A 29 31.34 -46.68 -68.53
C CYS A 29 32.00 -46.43 -67.16
N CYS A 30 31.91 -47.37 -66.22
CA CYS A 30 32.66 -47.27 -64.96
C CYS A 30 33.24 -48.62 -64.55
N ILE A 31 34.57 -48.62 -64.37
CA ILE A 31 35.43 -49.61 -63.69
C ILE A 31 36.18 -50.57 -64.64
N ILE A 32 37.41 -50.13 -64.98
CA ILE A 32 38.71 -50.82 -65.19
C ILE A 32 39.49 -49.81 -66.06
N CYS A 33 40.55 -49.11 -65.67
CA CYS A 33 41.44 -49.21 -64.52
C CYS A 33 42.24 -47.90 -64.39
N VAL A 34 42.44 -47.48 -63.13
CA VAL A 34 43.71 -46.98 -62.57
C VAL A 34 44.33 -45.69 -63.14
N SER A 35 44.22 -44.65 -62.32
CA SER A 35 45.18 -43.55 -62.20
C SER A 35 46.57 -44.05 -61.75
N ALA A 36 47.60 -43.86 -62.57
CA ALA A 36 48.88 -43.26 -62.16
C ALA A 36 49.89 -43.20 -63.33
N TRP A 37 50.53 -42.03 -63.46
CA TRP A 37 51.96 -41.83 -63.78
C TRP A 37 52.38 -41.40 -65.21
N GLN A 38 52.81 -40.12 -65.24
CA GLN A 38 53.92 -39.49 -65.97
C GLN A 38 53.86 -39.09 -67.47
N GLU A 39 53.97 -37.75 -67.61
CA GLU A 39 54.96 -36.97 -68.38
C GLU A 39 55.09 -37.02 -69.92
N ASN A 40 55.06 -35.79 -70.46
CA ASN A 40 55.90 -35.21 -71.52
C ASN A 40 55.56 -35.42 -73.00
N ASN A 41 55.19 -34.27 -73.62
CA ASN A 41 55.67 -33.70 -74.89
C ASN A 41 55.83 -34.62 -76.12
N ARG A 42 55.15 -34.28 -77.22
CA ARG A 42 55.70 -33.54 -78.38
C ARG A 42 54.78 -33.61 -79.59
N ASP A 43 54.60 -32.44 -80.18
CA ASP A 43 54.72 -32.08 -81.60
C ASP A 43 53.92 -32.84 -82.67
N GLY A 44 53.33 -32.03 -83.56
CA GLY A 44 52.51 -32.49 -84.67
C GLY A 44 53.32 -32.96 -85.87
N PHE A 45 52.60 -33.23 -86.94
CA PHE A 45 52.93 -32.81 -88.31
C PHE A 45 51.81 -33.28 -89.24
N CYS A 46 51.29 -32.36 -90.05
CA CYS A 46 50.99 -32.67 -91.43
C CYS A 46 51.83 -31.69 -92.26
N ASP A 47 52.81 -32.19 -92.99
CA ASP A 47 53.45 -31.50 -94.11
C ASP A 47 53.45 -32.43 -95.32
N GLY A 48 53.15 -31.84 -96.47
CA GLY A 48 54.00 -32.01 -97.64
C GLY A 48 53.80 -33.23 -98.52
N SER A 49 53.07 -32.99 -99.61
CA SER A 49 53.30 -33.54 -100.96
C SER A 49 52.68 -34.90 -101.37
N THR A 50 51.66 -34.74 -102.23
CA THR A 50 51.30 -35.56 -103.41
C THR A 50 50.48 -36.86 -103.28
N LEU A 51 49.19 -36.71 -103.65
CA LEU A 51 48.20 -37.67 -104.23
C LEU A 51 47.76 -38.88 -103.38
N ASP A 52 46.49 -39.28 -103.28
CA ASP A 52 45.20 -38.84 -103.84
C ASP A 52 44.12 -39.54 -103.00
N CYS A 53 43.26 -38.80 -102.30
CA CYS A 53 42.10 -39.34 -101.61
C CYS A 53 40.91 -38.41 -101.84
N ARG A 54 40.03 -38.85 -102.76
CA ARG A 54 38.64 -38.45 -103.03
C ARG A 54 38.21 -37.04 -102.59
N SER A 55 37.81 -36.26 -103.59
CA SER A 55 37.54 -34.83 -103.50
C SER A 55 36.79 -34.38 -102.23
N HIS A 56 37.41 -33.43 -101.52
CA HIS A 56 36.89 -32.69 -100.36
C HIS A 56 35.50 -32.06 -100.62
N ARG A 57 35.08 -31.96 -101.88
CA ARG A 57 33.80 -31.41 -102.34
C ARG A 57 32.62 -32.35 -102.07
N GLU A 58 32.81 -33.67 -102.16
CA GLU A 58 31.74 -34.64 -101.88
C GLU A 58 31.48 -34.80 -100.37
N ILE A 59 32.54 -34.79 -99.57
CA ILE A 59 32.44 -34.80 -98.10
C ILE A 59 31.85 -33.49 -97.59
N SER A 60 32.26 -32.34 -98.15
CA SER A 60 31.67 -31.05 -97.78
C SER A 60 30.21 -30.94 -98.21
N HIS A 61 29.82 -31.54 -99.33
CA HIS A 61 28.42 -31.60 -99.76
C HIS A 61 27.59 -32.51 -98.84
N MET A 62 28.09 -33.69 -98.45
CA MET A 62 27.44 -34.55 -97.46
C MET A 62 27.33 -33.89 -96.08
N ILE A 63 28.38 -33.21 -95.61
CA ILE A 63 28.36 -32.47 -94.34
C ILE A 63 27.39 -31.30 -94.42
N ASN A 64 27.29 -30.61 -95.56
CA ASN A 64 26.33 -29.51 -95.73
C ASN A 64 24.89 -30.00 -95.89
N GLU A 65 24.64 -31.14 -96.52
CA GLU A 65 23.33 -31.80 -96.58
C GLU A 65 22.91 -32.31 -95.19
N LEU A 66 23.80 -32.98 -94.46
CA LEU A 66 23.57 -33.40 -93.07
C LEU A 66 23.35 -32.21 -92.13
N LYS A 67 24.08 -31.09 -92.33
CA LYS A 67 23.85 -29.83 -91.59
C LYS A 67 22.52 -29.19 -91.96
N LYS A 68 22.09 -29.24 -93.23
CA LYS A 68 20.77 -28.76 -93.68
C LYS A 68 19.64 -29.61 -93.13
N GLU A 69 19.77 -30.94 -93.10
CA GLU A 69 18.79 -31.82 -92.44
C GLU A 69 18.76 -31.60 -90.93
N ASN A 70 19.90 -31.38 -90.26
CA ASN A 70 19.95 -31.03 -88.83
C ASN A 70 19.35 -29.64 -88.55
N GLN A 71 19.53 -28.69 -89.47
CA GLN A 71 18.98 -27.33 -89.35
C GLN A 71 17.48 -27.31 -89.61
N ASN A 72 16.99 -28.03 -90.62
CA ASN A 72 15.56 -28.23 -90.87
C ASN A 72 14.89 -28.99 -89.71
N LEU A 73 15.58 -29.95 -89.07
CA LEU A 73 15.11 -30.60 -87.84
C LEU A 73 15.05 -29.60 -86.66
N ARG A 74 16.07 -28.76 -86.48
CA ARG A 74 16.10 -27.70 -85.45
C ARG A 74 15.04 -26.60 -85.65
N GLU A 75 14.71 -26.28 -86.90
CA GLU A 75 13.67 -25.29 -87.25
C GLU A 75 12.24 -25.90 -87.31
N SER A 76 12.13 -27.23 -87.43
CA SER A 76 10.86 -27.99 -87.33
C SER A 76 10.40 -28.27 -85.89
N VAL A 77 11.29 -28.09 -84.91
CA VAL A 77 10.90 -28.13 -83.49
C VAL A 77 10.25 -26.79 -83.17
N ASN A 78 8.93 -26.82 -83.09
CA ASN A 78 8.10 -25.73 -82.60
C ASN A 78 8.76 -25.09 -81.36
N PRO A 79 8.96 -23.76 -81.28
CA PRO A 79 9.45 -23.12 -80.05
C PRO A 79 8.52 -23.36 -78.85
N ASN A 80 7.30 -23.86 -79.07
CA ASN A 80 6.42 -24.39 -78.03
C ASN A 80 6.76 -25.81 -77.55
N CYS A 81 7.78 -26.50 -78.09
CA CYS A 81 8.26 -27.80 -77.62
C CYS A 81 9.45 -27.63 -76.66
N THR A 82 9.32 -26.76 -75.67
CA THR A 82 10.19 -26.81 -74.49
C THR A 82 9.60 -27.77 -73.47
N VAL A 83 10.43 -28.30 -72.56
CA VAL A 83 9.97 -29.13 -71.44
C VAL A 83 8.91 -28.42 -70.56
N CYS A 84 8.75 -27.10 -70.68
CA CYS A 84 7.71 -26.32 -70.02
C CYS A 84 6.31 -26.38 -70.67
N TRP A 85 6.16 -26.96 -71.86
CA TRP A 85 4.87 -27.05 -72.56
C TRP A 85 3.84 -27.92 -71.85
N SER A 86 4.29 -28.93 -71.11
CA SER A 86 3.44 -29.74 -70.23
C SER A 86 2.96 -28.97 -68.98
N ALA A 87 3.36 -27.71 -68.82
CA ALA A 87 3.14 -26.89 -67.62
C ALA A 87 3.51 -27.66 -66.33
N PRO A 88 4.76 -28.14 -66.19
CA PRO A 88 5.15 -29.01 -65.08
C PRO A 88 5.08 -28.31 -63.72
N CYS A 89 5.15 -26.98 -63.68
CA CYS A 89 5.04 -26.18 -62.45
C CYS A 89 3.58 -26.02 -62.02
N LEU A 90 3.26 -26.50 -60.83
CA LEU A 90 1.93 -26.47 -60.23
C LEU A 90 1.68 -25.16 -59.46
N ASN A 91 0.43 -24.94 -59.05
CA ASN A 91 0.02 -23.85 -58.13
C ASN A 91 0.45 -22.44 -58.57
N GLY A 92 0.42 -22.16 -59.88
CA GLY A 92 0.78 -20.86 -60.45
C GLY A 92 2.28 -20.63 -60.60
N GLY A 93 3.10 -21.68 -60.44
CA GLY A 93 4.54 -21.65 -60.69
C GLY A 93 4.90 -21.29 -62.14
N SER A 94 5.89 -20.41 -62.32
CA SER A 94 6.43 -20.07 -63.63
C SER A 94 7.52 -21.06 -64.04
N CYS A 95 7.34 -21.73 -65.18
CA CYS A 95 8.32 -22.67 -65.70
C CYS A 95 9.41 -21.97 -66.50
N ILE A 96 10.67 -22.22 -66.13
CA ILE A 96 11.85 -21.70 -66.83
C ILE A 96 12.63 -22.88 -67.43
N PRO A 97 12.71 -22.99 -68.77
CA PRO A 97 13.48 -24.05 -69.41
C PRO A 97 14.98 -23.79 -69.27
N ILE A 98 15.74 -24.80 -68.84
CA ILE A 98 17.20 -24.76 -68.74
C ILE A 98 17.83 -25.37 -70.00
N ASP A 99 17.29 -26.50 -70.47
CA ASP A 99 17.62 -27.12 -71.77
C ASP A 99 16.40 -27.87 -72.35
N TYR A 100 16.57 -28.63 -73.44
CA TYR A 100 15.47 -29.36 -74.09
C TYR A 100 14.84 -30.48 -73.23
N SER A 101 15.48 -30.87 -72.12
CA SER A 101 15.09 -31.95 -71.20
C SER A 101 14.95 -31.52 -69.73
N LYS A 102 15.42 -30.32 -69.36
CA LYS A 102 15.47 -29.82 -67.98
C LYS A 102 14.80 -28.47 -67.82
N TYR A 103 14.06 -28.31 -66.74
CA TYR A 103 13.40 -27.06 -66.32
C TYR A 103 13.69 -26.77 -64.85
N ARG A 104 13.34 -25.56 -64.43
CA ARG A 104 13.10 -25.22 -63.03
C ARG A 104 11.81 -24.43 -62.90
N CYS A 105 11.16 -24.54 -61.76
CA CYS A 105 9.97 -23.75 -61.45
C CYS A 105 10.31 -22.59 -60.52
N GLU A 106 9.79 -21.40 -60.83
CA GLU A 106 9.71 -20.26 -59.91
C GLU A 106 8.33 -20.27 -59.24
N CYS A 107 8.29 -20.69 -57.98
CA CYS A 107 7.05 -20.85 -57.24
C CYS A 107 6.54 -19.51 -56.70
N PRO A 108 5.24 -19.21 -56.80
CA PRO A 108 4.64 -18.05 -56.16
C PRO A 108 4.37 -18.33 -54.67
N GLY A 109 4.55 -17.30 -53.84
CA GLY A 109 4.09 -17.29 -52.45
C GLY A 109 4.77 -18.32 -51.55
N ASP A 110 3.95 -19.17 -50.93
CA ASP A 110 4.33 -20.19 -49.94
C ASP A 110 4.40 -21.61 -50.53
N TYR A 111 4.57 -21.75 -51.85
CA TYR A 111 4.77 -23.03 -52.51
C TYR A 111 6.25 -23.34 -52.78
N GLY A 112 6.62 -24.62 -52.73
CA GLY A 112 7.97 -25.11 -53.01
C GLY A 112 8.01 -26.55 -53.51
N GLY A 113 9.22 -27.08 -53.64
CA GLY A 113 9.48 -28.34 -54.37
C GLY A 113 9.86 -28.09 -55.84
N PRO A 114 10.38 -29.11 -56.54
CA PRO A 114 10.88 -28.96 -57.91
C PRO A 114 9.81 -28.49 -58.91
N ASP A 115 8.53 -28.73 -58.60
CA ASP A 115 7.37 -28.43 -59.43
C ASP A 115 6.36 -27.53 -58.73
N CYS A 116 6.74 -26.85 -57.63
CA CYS A 116 5.82 -26.08 -56.79
C CYS A 116 4.64 -26.89 -56.24
N GLN A 117 4.82 -28.21 -56.11
CA GLN A 117 3.78 -29.14 -55.65
C GLN A 117 3.55 -29.10 -54.14
N THR A 118 4.50 -28.57 -53.38
CA THR A 118 4.49 -28.60 -51.91
C THR A 118 4.01 -27.26 -51.38
N HIS A 119 2.90 -27.24 -50.65
CA HIS A 119 2.49 -26.07 -49.88
C HIS A 119 3.31 -26.01 -48.57
N ILE A 120 4.06 -24.93 -48.37
CA ILE A 120 4.91 -24.71 -47.20
C ILE A 120 4.11 -23.87 -46.21
N ALA A 121 3.50 -24.52 -45.23
CA ALA A 121 2.74 -23.83 -44.19
C ALA A 121 3.36 -24.04 -42.80
N CYS A 122 3.27 -23.00 -41.98
CA CYS A 122 3.59 -23.09 -40.56
C CYS A 122 2.59 -23.99 -39.83
N ASN A 123 3.11 -24.91 -39.02
CA ASN A 123 2.34 -25.73 -38.10
C ASN A 123 2.92 -25.69 -36.69
N SER A 124 2.24 -26.31 -35.73
CA SER A 124 2.61 -26.27 -34.30
C SER A 124 3.96 -26.92 -33.97
N LYS A 125 4.60 -27.63 -34.91
CA LYS A 125 5.92 -28.26 -34.75
C LYS A 125 7.00 -27.61 -35.63
N SER A 126 6.66 -26.60 -36.43
CA SER A 126 7.58 -25.94 -37.37
C SER A 126 8.72 -25.18 -36.66
N CYS A 127 8.46 -24.66 -35.46
CA CYS A 127 9.43 -23.94 -34.64
C CYS A 127 9.41 -24.43 -33.20
N GLY A 128 10.45 -24.10 -32.43
CA GLY A 128 10.54 -24.46 -31.02
C GLY A 128 9.54 -23.69 -30.16
N LYS A 129 9.44 -24.09 -28.87
CA LYS A 129 8.56 -23.42 -27.90
C LYS A 129 8.87 -21.91 -27.83
N ASN A 130 7.84 -21.07 -27.75
CA ASN A 130 7.93 -19.60 -27.70
C ASN A 130 8.58 -18.93 -28.92
N ALA A 131 8.59 -19.60 -30.07
CA ALA A 131 8.94 -19.00 -31.36
C ALA A 131 7.69 -18.81 -32.24
N GLU A 132 7.75 -17.82 -33.12
CA GLU A 132 6.81 -17.59 -34.21
C GLU A 132 7.38 -18.11 -35.52
N CYS A 133 6.51 -18.77 -36.28
CA CYS A 133 6.83 -19.33 -37.58
C CYS A 133 6.33 -18.39 -38.66
N TYR A 134 7.16 -18.15 -39.67
CA TYR A 134 6.76 -17.49 -40.91
C TYR A 134 7.47 -18.11 -42.11
N VAL A 135 6.86 -17.97 -43.29
CA VAL A 135 7.40 -18.49 -44.54
C VAL A 135 8.05 -17.35 -45.30
N ALA A 136 9.34 -17.51 -45.61
CA ALA A 136 10.09 -16.56 -46.44
C ALA A 136 11.13 -17.34 -47.26
N ASN A 137 11.40 -16.88 -48.49
CA ASN A 137 12.32 -17.54 -49.43
C ASN A 137 12.00 -19.03 -49.67
N HIS A 138 10.71 -19.39 -49.73
CA HIS A 138 10.23 -20.77 -49.87
C HIS A 138 10.76 -21.73 -48.78
N GLN A 139 10.98 -21.22 -47.56
CA GLN A 139 11.41 -22.00 -46.41
C GLN A 139 10.71 -21.54 -45.12
N ILE A 140 10.63 -22.47 -44.16
CA ILE A 140 10.15 -22.18 -42.80
C ILE A 140 11.25 -21.44 -42.03
N ASN A 141 10.92 -20.24 -41.57
CA ASN A 141 11.76 -19.43 -40.71
C ASN A 141 11.09 -19.28 -39.34
N CYS A 142 11.93 -19.16 -38.31
CA CYS A 142 11.51 -19.09 -36.93
C CYS A 142 12.16 -17.87 -36.27
N VAL A 143 11.38 -17.07 -35.55
CA VAL A 143 11.86 -15.97 -34.71
C VAL A 143 11.34 -16.14 -33.29
N CYS A 144 12.11 -15.77 -32.28
CA CYS A 144 11.60 -15.77 -30.92
C CYS A 144 10.50 -14.72 -30.77
N LYS A 145 9.45 -15.04 -30.01
CA LYS A 145 8.44 -14.06 -29.62
C LYS A 145 9.10 -12.88 -28.88
N VAL A 146 8.46 -11.71 -28.91
CA VAL A 146 8.91 -10.53 -28.15
C VAL A 146 9.11 -10.92 -26.68
N GLY A 147 10.26 -10.51 -26.11
CA GLY A 147 10.66 -10.88 -24.74
C GLY A 147 11.30 -12.26 -24.62
N TYR A 148 11.55 -12.98 -25.71
CA TYR A 148 12.24 -14.28 -25.71
C TYR A 148 13.52 -14.25 -26.56
N SER A 149 14.48 -15.10 -26.22
CA SER A 149 15.70 -15.31 -27.02
C SER A 149 16.24 -16.73 -26.90
N GLY A 150 17.18 -17.09 -27.77
CA GLY A 150 17.71 -18.43 -27.90
C GLY A 150 17.68 -18.87 -29.36
N ASN A 151 17.60 -20.18 -29.59
CA ASN A 151 17.50 -20.74 -30.94
C ASN A 151 16.01 -20.96 -31.30
N PRO A 152 15.41 -20.16 -32.20
CA PRO A 152 13.99 -20.25 -32.52
C PRO A 152 13.52 -21.60 -33.07
N LYS A 153 14.44 -22.44 -33.59
CA LYS A 153 14.11 -23.80 -34.05
C LYS A 153 13.99 -24.80 -32.90
N ASN A 154 14.79 -24.62 -31.85
CA ASN A 154 14.83 -25.55 -30.70
C ASN A 154 13.99 -25.06 -29.53
N GLY A 155 13.76 -23.75 -29.43
CA GLY A 155 12.97 -23.10 -28.39
C GLY A 155 13.63 -21.81 -27.91
N CYS A 156 12.79 -20.88 -27.48
CA CYS A 156 13.22 -19.60 -26.92
C CYS A 156 12.89 -19.52 -25.42
N ASN A 157 13.85 -18.99 -24.67
CA ASN A 157 13.74 -18.71 -23.25
C ASN A 157 13.39 -17.24 -23.04
N MET A 158 12.64 -16.93 -21.98
CA MET A 158 12.31 -15.55 -21.67
C MET A 158 13.57 -14.76 -21.35
N ARG A 159 13.69 -13.56 -21.91
CA ARG A 159 14.70 -12.58 -21.49
C ARG A 159 14.22 -11.95 -20.19
N THR A 160 15.13 -11.82 -19.25
CA THR A 160 14.88 -11.12 -17.98
C THR A 160 15.90 -10.02 -17.80
N VAL A 161 15.50 -8.97 -17.09
CA VAL A 161 16.42 -8.00 -16.49
C VAL A 161 16.41 -8.19 -14.99
N GLN A 162 17.50 -7.81 -14.32
CA GLN A 162 17.67 -8.05 -12.90
C GLN A 162 18.18 -6.79 -12.19
N ALA A 163 17.64 -6.54 -11.01
CA ALA A 163 18.21 -5.64 -10.02
C ALA A 163 18.63 -6.45 -8.79
N CYS A 164 19.73 -6.07 -8.16
CA CYS A 164 20.29 -6.80 -7.02
C CYS A 164 20.79 -5.85 -5.93
N MET A 165 20.77 -6.33 -4.70
CA MET A 165 21.64 -5.86 -3.63
C MET A 165 22.49 -7.04 -3.14
N SER A 166 23.76 -6.81 -2.82
CA SER A 166 24.66 -7.87 -2.37
C SER A 166 25.78 -7.34 -1.48
N GLY A 167 26.20 -8.14 -0.50
CA GLY A 167 27.35 -7.79 0.35
C GLY A 167 27.00 -6.65 1.30
N ASP A 168 27.87 -5.63 1.33
CA ASP A 168 27.84 -4.43 2.18
C ASP A 168 27.00 -3.28 1.59
N PRO A 169 25.68 -3.42 1.60
CA PRO A 169 24.98 -3.78 0.38
C PRO A 169 25.32 -2.84 -0.80
N HIS A 170 25.93 -3.42 -1.84
CA HIS A 170 26.04 -2.81 -3.15
C HIS A 170 24.75 -3.02 -3.93
N TYR A 171 24.15 -1.94 -4.41
CA TYR A 171 22.93 -1.95 -5.20
C TYR A 171 23.27 -1.87 -6.69
N THR A 172 22.56 -2.64 -7.50
CA THR A 172 22.54 -2.57 -8.96
C THR A 172 21.10 -2.51 -9.41
N THR A 173 20.72 -1.41 -10.06
CA THR A 173 19.36 -1.19 -10.58
C THR A 173 19.11 -1.98 -11.87
N PHE A 174 17.86 -1.98 -12.35
CA PHE A 174 17.50 -2.66 -13.60
C PHE A 174 18.24 -2.11 -14.83
N ASP A 175 18.59 -0.82 -14.84
CA ASP A 175 19.33 -0.18 -15.93
C ASP A 175 20.85 -0.10 -15.67
N GLY A 176 21.32 -0.71 -14.59
CA GLY A 176 22.74 -0.89 -14.29
C GLY A 176 23.42 0.22 -13.50
N GLN A 177 22.66 1.12 -12.86
CA GLN A 177 23.21 2.08 -11.90
C GLN A 177 23.73 1.33 -10.67
N VAL A 178 25.00 1.54 -10.34
CA VAL A 178 25.65 0.96 -9.16
C VAL A 178 25.85 2.02 -8.07
N TYR A 179 25.48 1.70 -6.83
CA TYR A 179 25.63 2.55 -5.66
C TYR A 179 25.61 1.76 -4.33
N GLU A 180 25.85 2.43 -3.20
CA GLU A 180 25.86 1.85 -1.85
C GLU A 180 24.79 2.52 -0.97
N TYR A 181 24.15 1.74 -0.09
CA TYR A 181 23.19 2.25 0.91
C TYR A 181 23.22 1.37 2.17
N GLN A 182 23.47 1.95 3.34
CA GLN A 182 23.71 1.22 4.59
C GLN A 182 22.56 1.27 5.62
N GLY A 183 21.44 1.94 5.29
CA GLY A 183 20.29 2.03 6.19
C GLY A 183 19.70 0.67 6.57
N THR A 184 19.28 0.53 7.83
CA THR A 184 18.78 -0.73 8.43
C THR A 184 17.26 -0.76 8.58
N CYS A 185 16.61 0.36 8.27
CA CYS A 185 15.18 0.46 8.20
C CYS A 185 14.62 -0.41 7.06
N PRO A 186 13.40 -0.96 7.17
CA PRO A 186 12.72 -1.57 6.03
C PRO A 186 12.50 -0.53 4.92
N TYR A 187 12.74 -0.90 3.67
CA TYR A 187 12.60 -0.01 2.51
C TYR A 187 11.97 -0.72 1.32
N MET A 188 11.43 0.08 0.40
CA MET A 188 10.89 -0.41 -0.87
C MET A 188 12.02 -0.63 -1.88
N PHE A 189 12.32 -1.90 -2.20
CA PHE A 189 13.32 -2.21 -3.22
C PHE A 189 12.75 -1.99 -4.63
N THR A 190 11.57 -2.53 -4.93
CA THR A 190 10.88 -2.26 -6.19
C THR A 190 9.36 -2.49 -6.08
N GLN A 191 8.59 -1.67 -6.79
CA GLN A 191 7.14 -1.79 -6.94
C GLN A 191 6.67 -1.01 -8.19
N PRO A 192 5.44 -1.24 -8.70
CA PRO A 192 4.84 -0.34 -9.67
C PRO A 192 4.61 1.06 -9.08
N CYS A 193 5.04 2.11 -9.78
CA CYS A 193 4.90 3.50 -9.32
C CYS A 193 3.43 3.91 -9.07
N ASN A 194 2.53 3.47 -9.95
CA ASN A 194 1.11 3.81 -9.91
C ASN A 194 0.25 2.76 -9.20
N GLY A 195 0.87 1.88 -8.40
CA GLY A 195 0.17 0.86 -7.61
C GLY A 195 -0.42 -0.31 -8.41
N SER A 196 -0.29 -0.33 -9.75
CA SER A 196 -0.74 -1.44 -10.60
C SER A 196 0.01 -1.47 -11.93
N PHE A 197 -0.05 -2.60 -12.63
CA PHE A 197 0.44 -2.75 -14.01
C PHE A 197 -0.74 -2.84 -14.98
N ALA A 198 -0.49 -2.49 -16.25
CA ALA A 198 -1.45 -2.76 -17.31
C ALA A 198 -1.62 -4.28 -17.51
N PRO A 199 -2.85 -4.79 -17.72
CA PRO A 199 -3.07 -6.20 -18.05
C PRO A 199 -2.19 -6.62 -19.25
N PRO A 200 -1.57 -7.81 -19.22
CA PRO A 200 -1.88 -8.95 -18.37
C PRO A 200 -1.04 -9.08 -17.09
N TYR A 201 -0.13 -8.14 -16.78
CA TYR A 201 0.82 -8.29 -15.67
C TYR A 201 0.15 -8.03 -14.32
N ALA A 202 0.40 -8.94 -13.37
CA ALA A 202 -0.10 -8.87 -12.01
C ALA A 202 0.81 -7.97 -11.16
N TYR A 203 0.20 -7.33 -10.16
CA TYR A 203 0.92 -6.54 -9.17
C TYR A 203 1.99 -7.37 -8.46
N PHE A 204 3.16 -6.77 -8.27
CA PHE A 204 4.16 -7.27 -7.33
C PHE A 204 4.86 -6.12 -6.62
N SER A 205 5.33 -6.35 -5.41
CA SER A 205 6.27 -5.47 -4.73
C SER A 205 7.30 -6.28 -3.96
N VAL A 206 8.51 -5.75 -3.85
CA VAL A 206 9.60 -6.31 -3.05
C VAL A 206 10.09 -5.26 -2.08
N LYS A 207 9.99 -5.58 -0.80
CA LYS A 207 10.53 -4.81 0.31
C LYS A 207 11.68 -5.59 0.90
N ALA A 208 12.66 -4.87 1.42
CA ALA A 208 13.79 -5.50 2.07
C ALA A 208 14.16 -4.69 3.31
N LYS A 209 14.84 -5.37 4.22
CA LYS A 209 15.40 -4.76 5.41
C LYS A 209 16.85 -5.22 5.53
N ASN A 210 17.74 -4.28 5.77
CA ASN A 210 19.09 -4.61 6.15
C ASN A 210 19.20 -4.71 7.67
N GLU A 211 20.13 -5.52 8.14
CA GLU A 211 20.56 -5.54 9.52
C GLU A 211 22.05 -5.22 9.56
N LEU A 212 22.46 -4.45 10.56
CA LEU A 212 23.89 -4.30 10.83
C LEU A 212 24.47 -5.68 11.12
N SER A 213 25.63 -5.97 10.56
CA SER A 213 26.32 -7.24 10.83
C SER A 213 26.55 -7.48 12.34
N TYR A 214 26.57 -6.41 13.17
CA TYR A 214 26.47 -6.41 14.64
C TYR A 214 26.27 -4.97 15.18
N LYS A 215 26.11 -4.80 16.51
CA LYS A 215 25.71 -3.55 17.21
C LYS A 215 26.59 -2.29 16.99
N MET A 216 27.77 -2.38 16.34
CA MET A 216 28.64 -1.24 16.04
C MET A 216 29.22 -1.33 14.61
N ALA A 217 28.48 -1.95 13.67
CA ALA A 217 28.89 -2.03 12.28
C ALA A 217 28.45 -0.79 11.49
N HIS A 218 29.29 -0.29 10.57
CA HIS A 218 28.87 0.69 9.54
C HIS A 218 28.43 0.01 8.24
N VAL A 219 28.42 -1.32 8.23
CA VAL A 219 28.03 -2.16 7.11
C VAL A 219 26.78 -2.93 7.49
N SER A 220 25.78 -2.82 6.63
CA SER A 220 24.54 -3.57 6.74
C SER A 220 24.48 -4.67 5.67
N THR A 221 23.69 -5.71 5.92
CA THR A 221 23.42 -6.76 4.92
C THR A 221 21.93 -7.04 4.89
N VAL A 222 21.41 -7.42 3.73
CA VAL A 222 19.99 -7.77 3.61
C VAL A 222 19.67 -8.97 4.50
N SER A 223 18.77 -8.76 5.45
CA SER A 223 18.44 -9.73 6.50
C SER A 223 17.02 -10.25 6.38
N GLU A 224 16.10 -9.48 5.82
CA GLU A 224 14.70 -9.88 5.65
C GLU A 224 14.15 -9.36 4.32
N VAL A 225 13.24 -10.12 3.71
CA VAL A 225 12.55 -9.72 2.47
C VAL A 225 11.05 -9.97 2.61
N GLU A 226 10.24 -9.02 2.16
CA GLU A 226 8.79 -9.17 2.04
C GLU A 226 8.38 -8.98 0.59
N VAL A 227 7.70 -9.97 0.03
CA VAL A 227 7.25 -10.00 -1.37
C VAL A 227 5.74 -10.09 -1.40
N VAL A 228 5.09 -9.14 -2.06
CA VAL A 228 3.64 -9.18 -2.29
C VAL A 228 3.39 -9.54 -3.74
N MET A 229 2.63 -10.60 -4.00
CA MET A 229 2.17 -11.03 -5.33
C MET A 229 0.84 -11.75 -5.20
N TYR A 230 -0.08 -11.58 -6.15
CA TYR A 230 -1.39 -12.26 -6.14
C TYR A 230 -2.14 -12.17 -4.80
N GLU A 231 -2.10 -10.99 -4.17
CA GLU A 231 -2.71 -10.72 -2.85
C GLU A 231 -2.14 -11.57 -1.69
N GLN A 232 -1.01 -12.24 -1.91
CA GLN A 232 -0.27 -12.96 -0.88
C GLN A 232 0.94 -12.13 -0.44
N THR A 233 1.15 -12.03 0.87
CA THR A 233 2.33 -11.41 1.47
C THR A 233 3.27 -12.52 1.95
N LEU A 234 4.46 -12.61 1.33
CA LEU A 234 5.48 -13.60 1.60
C LEU A 234 6.64 -12.93 2.31
N HIS A 235 6.80 -13.18 3.60
CA HIS A 235 7.93 -12.67 4.38
C HIS A 235 8.95 -13.77 4.62
N VAL A 236 10.22 -13.48 4.42
CA VAL A 236 11.32 -14.39 4.70
C VAL A 236 12.30 -13.70 5.65
N ASP A 237 12.50 -14.29 6.82
CA ASP A 237 13.40 -13.74 7.84
C ASP A 237 14.88 -14.13 7.63
N SER A 238 15.77 -13.63 8.48
CA SER A 238 17.22 -13.87 8.41
C SER A 238 17.63 -15.32 8.65
N LYS A 239 16.71 -16.14 9.18
CA LYS A 239 16.89 -17.59 9.36
C LYS A 239 16.20 -18.39 8.26
N TYR A 240 15.73 -17.73 7.21
CA TYR A 240 14.97 -18.29 6.10
C TYR A 240 13.59 -18.85 6.48
N ASN A 241 13.02 -18.51 7.64
CA ASN A 241 11.63 -18.88 7.90
C ASN A 241 10.71 -18.13 6.94
N LEU A 242 9.79 -18.86 6.30
CA LEU A 242 8.76 -18.28 5.45
C LEU A 242 7.49 -18.03 6.28
N TYR A 243 6.95 -16.82 6.16
CA TYR A 243 5.64 -16.44 6.68
C TYR A 243 4.75 -16.01 5.52
N VAL A 244 3.63 -16.69 5.33
CA VAL A 244 2.64 -16.37 4.30
C VAL A 244 1.45 -15.73 5.00
N ASN A 245 1.14 -14.47 4.68
CA ASN A 245 0.11 -13.66 5.34
C ASN A 245 0.27 -13.65 6.88
N GLY A 246 1.52 -13.59 7.35
CA GLY A 246 1.88 -13.62 8.77
C GLY A 246 1.94 -15.02 9.39
N VAL A 247 1.57 -16.09 8.67
CA VAL A 247 1.57 -17.46 9.18
C VAL A 247 2.84 -18.22 8.82
N ARG A 248 3.51 -18.80 9.81
CA ARG A 248 4.73 -19.59 9.62
C ARG A 248 4.40 -20.81 8.76
N THR A 249 5.02 -20.88 7.58
CA THR A 249 4.67 -21.83 6.53
C THR A 249 5.90 -22.62 6.10
N PRO A 250 5.83 -23.97 6.06
CA PRO A 250 6.91 -24.79 5.55
C PRO A 250 7.20 -24.54 4.06
N MET A 251 8.44 -24.78 3.66
CA MET A 251 8.84 -24.79 2.24
C MET A 251 9.03 -26.23 1.72
N PRO A 252 8.79 -26.50 0.43
CA PRO A 252 8.27 -25.58 -0.59
C PRO A 252 6.80 -25.19 -0.39
N PHE A 253 6.43 -24.00 -0.84
CA PHE A 253 5.05 -23.50 -0.80
C PHE A 253 4.54 -23.19 -2.21
N TYR A 254 3.30 -23.58 -2.50
CA TYR A 254 2.64 -23.38 -3.78
C TYR A 254 1.27 -22.74 -3.57
N TYR A 255 1.01 -21.63 -4.27
CA TYR A 255 -0.28 -20.95 -4.27
C TYR A 255 -0.85 -20.82 -5.68
N PRO A 256 -2.16 -21.08 -5.90
CA PRO A 256 -3.07 -21.74 -4.96
C PRO A 256 -2.78 -23.24 -4.79
N SER A 257 -2.07 -23.87 -5.74
CA SER A 257 -1.66 -25.28 -5.66
C SER A 257 -0.48 -25.59 -6.58
N LYS A 258 0.21 -26.72 -6.34
CA LYS A 258 1.32 -27.21 -7.18
C LYS A 258 0.92 -27.46 -8.63
N ALA A 259 -0.33 -27.88 -8.89
CA ALA A 259 -0.84 -28.14 -10.24
C ALA A 259 -1.13 -26.85 -11.04
N ASN A 260 -1.46 -25.76 -10.34
CA ASN A 260 -1.76 -24.45 -10.93
C ASN A 260 -1.00 -23.35 -10.17
N GLN A 261 0.32 -23.47 -10.13
CA GLN A 261 1.17 -22.58 -9.34
C GLN A 261 1.17 -21.16 -9.93
N LYS A 262 0.57 -20.22 -9.22
CA LYS A 262 0.73 -18.76 -9.40
C LYS A 262 1.95 -18.24 -8.66
N ILE A 263 2.22 -18.81 -7.49
CA ILE A 263 3.43 -18.57 -6.70
C ILE A 263 4.03 -19.92 -6.36
N ALA A 264 5.35 -20.02 -6.47
CA ALA A 264 6.13 -21.11 -5.90
C ALA A 264 7.28 -20.54 -5.08
N VAL A 265 7.41 -21.00 -3.84
CA VAL A 265 8.50 -20.67 -2.94
C VAL A 265 9.29 -21.93 -2.66
N THR A 266 10.60 -21.88 -2.84
CA THR A 266 11.50 -23.02 -2.64
C THR A 266 12.73 -22.58 -1.88
N TYR A 267 13.23 -23.44 -0.99
CA TYR A 267 14.53 -23.27 -0.35
C TYR A 267 15.50 -24.34 -0.85
N GLY A 268 16.70 -23.93 -1.23
CA GLY A 268 17.77 -24.82 -1.68
C GLY A 268 19.06 -24.03 -1.90
N SER A 269 20.23 -24.66 -1.81
CA SER A 269 21.52 -23.97 -1.97
C SER A 269 21.67 -22.72 -1.07
N SER A 270 21.15 -22.75 0.16
CA SER A 270 21.12 -21.62 1.12
C SER A 270 20.48 -20.32 0.57
N LYS A 271 19.51 -20.44 -0.34
CA LYS A 271 18.72 -19.33 -0.89
C LYS A 271 17.24 -19.69 -0.90
N VAL A 272 16.38 -18.72 -0.60
CA VAL A 272 14.94 -18.79 -0.86
C VAL A 272 14.67 -18.18 -2.23
N THR A 273 13.94 -18.92 -3.07
CA THR A 273 13.49 -18.45 -4.38
C THR A 273 11.97 -18.37 -4.37
N ILE A 274 11.45 -17.16 -4.60
CA ILE A 274 10.02 -16.87 -4.78
C ILE A 274 9.82 -16.56 -6.25
N LYS A 275 8.99 -17.33 -6.95
CA LYS A 275 8.71 -17.11 -8.38
C LYS A 275 7.22 -17.14 -8.67
N ASN A 276 6.81 -16.43 -9.69
CA ASN A 276 5.45 -16.45 -10.19
C ASN A 276 5.34 -17.03 -11.61
N ASP A 277 4.11 -17.22 -12.10
CA ASP A 277 3.82 -17.70 -13.46
C ASP A 277 4.00 -16.62 -14.56
N GLN A 278 4.40 -15.41 -14.17
CA GLN A 278 4.75 -14.29 -15.06
C GLN A 278 6.26 -14.00 -15.06
N PHE A 279 7.06 -14.98 -14.64
CA PHE A 279 8.53 -14.94 -14.65
C PHE A 279 9.16 -13.84 -13.80
N VAL A 280 8.40 -13.27 -12.86
CA VAL A 280 9.00 -12.50 -11.76
C VAL A 280 9.60 -13.49 -10.78
N LYS A 281 10.87 -13.29 -10.45
CA LYS A 281 11.62 -14.17 -9.56
C LYS A 281 12.44 -13.35 -8.58
N VAL A 282 12.19 -13.56 -7.30
CA VAL A 282 12.94 -12.98 -6.18
C VAL A 282 13.81 -14.07 -5.58
N THR A 283 15.11 -13.81 -5.46
CA THR A 283 16.06 -14.72 -4.82
C THR A 283 16.68 -14.01 -3.63
N PHE A 284 16.54 -14.59 -2.44
CA PHE A 284 17.04 -14.04 -1.19
C PHE A 284 17.89 -15.07 -0.45
N GLY A 285 19.10 -14.67 -0.06
CA GLY A 285 19.95 -15.42 0.84
C GLY A 285 21.42 -15.15 0.62
N GLN A 286 22.23 -15.56 1.59
CA GLN A 286 23.68 -15.34 1.59
C GLN A 286 24.07 -13.86 1.45
N GLY A 287 23.32 -12.95 2.10
CA GLY A 287 23.56 -11.50 2.02
C GLY A 287 23.29 -10.90 0.63
N ARG A 288 22.50 -11.60 -0.20
CA ARG A 288 22.10 -11.15 -1.54
C ARG A 288 20.59 -11.21 -1.70
N LEU A 289 20.03 -10.17 -2.30
CA LEU A 289 18.65 -10.13 -2.77
C LEU A 289 18.66 -9.69 -4.23
N CYS A 290 18.05 -10.47 -5.11
CA CYS A 290 17.89 -10.12 -6.51
C CYS A 290 16.45 -10.30 -6.97
N VAL A 291 15.99 -9.37 -7.80
CA VAL A 291 14.67 -9.39 -8.43
C VAL A 291 14.87 -9.46 -9.94
N GLU A 292 14.43 -10.55 -10.54
CA GLU A 292 14.39 -10.75 -11.99
C GLU A 292 12.97 -10.52 -12.50
N ILE A 293 12.83 -9.78 -13.59
CA ILE A 293 11.54 -9.50 -14.25
C ILE A 293 11.63 -9.73 -15.76
N PRO A 294 10.52 -10.00 -16.47
CA PRO A 294 10.49 -10.10 -17.92
C PRO A 294 11.02 -8.84 -18.63
N ASP A 295 11.90 -9.05 -19.61
CA ASP A 295 12.37 -7.98 -20.49
C ASP A 295 11.37 -7.71 -21.61
N VAL A 296 10.29 -7.01 -21.25
CA VAL A 296 9.16 -6.71 -22.14
C VAL A 296 8.80 -5.21 -22.11
N PRO A 297 8.27 -4.66 -23.22
CA PRO A 297 7.92 -3.24 -23.30
C PRO A 297 6.91 -2.77 -22.25
N MET A 298 6.00 -3.65 -21.81
CA MET A 298 4.97 -3.30 -20.83
C MET A 298 5.51 -3.05 -19.42
N LEU A 299 6.70 -3.57 -19.12
CA LEU A 299 7.37 -3.36 -17.84
C LEU A 299 8.45 -2.26 -17.95
N GLN A 300 8.60 -1.60 -19.10
CA GLN A 300 9.69 -0.67 -19.42
C GLN A 300 9.15 0.76 -19.50
N GLY A 301 9.82 1.70 -18.83
CA GLY A 301 9.54 3.14 -18.91
C GLY A 301 9.64 3.83 -17.56
N GLY A 302 9.99 5.12 -17.55
CA GLY A 302 10.42 5.83 -16.34
C GLY A 302 9.35 6.06 -15.25
N ASN A 303 8.11 5.61 -15.47
CA ASN A 303 7.02 5.63 -14.49
C ASN A 303 6.40 4.23 -14.26
N VAL A 304 7.06 3.17 -14.71
CA VAL A 304 6.56 1.80 -14.58
C VAL A 304 6.97 1.22 -13.24
N LEU A 305 8.27 1.21 -12.94
CA LEU A 305 8.82 0.74 -11.67
C LEU A 305 9.40 1.89 -10.87
N CYS A 306 9.31 1.75 -9.55
CA CYS A 306 9.79 2.71 -8.57
C CYS A 306 10.40 1.97 -7.38
N GLY A 307 11.40 2.57 -6.76
CA GLY A 307 12.12 2.01 -5.61
C GLY A 307 13.63 2.14 -5.78
N LEU A 308 14.37 1.55 -4.84
CA LEU A 308 15.83 1.50 -4.89
C LEU A 308 16.38 0.76 -6.13
N ALA A 309 15.59 -0.07 -6.79
CA ALA A 309 15.96 -0.78 -8.01
C ALA A 309 15.88 0.07 -9.30
N GLY A 310 15.56 1.36 -9.22
CA GLY A 310 15.48 2.25 -10.37
C GLY A 310 14.14 2.20 -11.11
N ASN A 311 14.06 2.91 -12.24
CA ASN A 311 12.81 3.15 -12.97
C ASN A 311 12.62 2.26 -14.23
N ARG A 312 13.66 1.53 -14.65
CA ARG A 312 13.70 0.63 -15.82
C ARG A 312 13.24 1.31 -17.12
N ASP A 313 13.88 2.40 -17.49
CA ASP A 313 13.67 3.09 -18.77
C ASP A 313 14.86 3.01 -19.73
N SER A 314 15.86 2.20 -19.37
CA SER A 314 17.14 2.01 -20.07
C SER A 314 18.12 3.19 -19.91
N ASN A 315 17.90 4.08 -18.93
CA ASN A 315 18.82 5.14 -18.57
C ASN A 315 19.23 5.10 -17.09
N CYS A 316 20.36 4.44 -16.80
CA CYS A 316 20.91 4.35 -15.44
C CYS A 316 21.03 5.70 -14.68
N LYS A 317 21.14 6.83 -15.38
CA LYS A 317 21.43 8.14 -14.79
C LYS A 317 20.22 8.76 -14.08
N ASP A 318 19.01 8.31 -14.39
CA ASP A 318 17.78 8.80 -13.75
C ASP A 318 17.13 7.78 -12.80
N ASP A 319 17.85 6.69 -12.51
CA ASP A 319 17.42 5.68 -11.54
C ASP A 319 17.36 6.20 -10.10
N PHE A 320 18.07 7.29 -9.81
CA PHE A 320 17.90 8.03 -8.56
C PHE A 320 16.60 8.84 -8.63
N ARG A 321 15.51 8.19 -8.26
CA ARG A 321 14.19 8.79 -8.11
C ARG A 321 13.69 8.60 -6.68
N ASN A 322 13.36 9.69 -5.98
CA ASN A 322 12.85 9.59 -4.61
C ASN A 322 11.39 9.13 -4.57
N ARG A 323 10.88 8.86 -3.37
CA ARG A 323 9.50 8.40 -3.15
C ARG A 323 8.41 9.37 -3.61
N ASP A 324 8.69 10.68 -3.62
CA ASP A 324 7.77 11.71 -4.12
C ASP A 324 7.78 11.81 -5.65
N GLY A 325 8.63 11.04 -6.31
CA GLY A 325 8.75 10.95 -7.77
C GLY A 325 9.75 11.94 -8.37
N PHE A 326 10.49 12.70 -7.57
CA PHE A 326 11.56 13.60 -8.02
C PHE A 326 12.77 12.80 -8.50
N VAL A 327 13.28 13.14 -9.68
CA VAL A 327 14.43 12.49 -10.33
C VAL A 327 15.67 13.38 -10.19
N TYR A 328 16.76 12.83 -9.67
CA TYR A 328 18.03 13.56 -9.51
C TYR A 328 18.79 13.60 -10.85
N THR A 329 18.90 14.78 -11.47
CA THR A 329 19.46 14.94 -12.83
C THR A 329 20.97 15.17 -12.90
N ASN A 330 21.65 15.39 -11.76
CA ASN A 330 23.09 15.71 -11.71
C ASN A 330 23.99 14.46 -11.74
N ILE A 331 23.46 13.32 -12.20
CA ILE A 331 24.14 12.03 -12.23
C ILE A 331 24.75 11.83 -13.63
N THR A 332 26.07 11.70 -13.70
CA THR A 332 26.79 11.69 -14.98
C THR A 332 27.24 10.28 -15.42
N SER A 333 27.26 9.31 -14.51
CA SER A 333 27.75 7.93 -14.73
C SER A 333 26.86 6.87 -14.08
N CYS A 334 26.82 5.66 -14.66
CA CYS A 334 26.14 4.48 -14.09
C CYS A 334 26.83 3.87 -12.84
N SER A 335 27.75 4.61 -12.25
CA SER A 335 28.44 4.23 -11.01
C SER A 335 28.58 5.49 -10.19
N ASN A 336 27.91 5.52 -9.04
CA ASN A 336 27.89 6.67 -8.14
C ASN A 336 28.45 6.24 -6.78
N ARG A 337 29.57 6.85 -6.39
CA ARG A 337 30.28 6.57 -5.14
C ARG A 337 30.11 7.67 -4.08
N ASN A 338 29.20 8.62 -4.30
CA ASN A 338 28.92 9.66 -3.32
C ASN A 338 28.05 9.11 -2.18
N LYS A 339 28.70 8.50 -1.17
CA LYS A 339 28.04 7.81 -0.06
C LYS A 339 27.00 8.69 0.64
N LEU A 340 27.34 9.93 1.01
CA LEU A 340 26.38 10.83 1.67
C LEU A 340 25.11 11.04 0.83
N PHE A 341 25.26 11.23 -0.48
CA PHE A 341 24.11 11.38 -1.37
C PHE A 341 23.28 10.09 -1.45
N THR A 342 23.93 8.92 -1.58
CA THR A 342 23.23 7.64 -1.75
C THR A 342 22.54 7.18 -0.46
N GLU A 343 23.10 7.52 0.72
CA GLU A 343 22.46 7.35 2.02
C GLU A 343 21.17 8.18 2.14
N VAL A 344 21.25 9.48 1.87
CA VAL A 344 20.08 10.38 1.91
C VAL A 344 19.01 9.95 0.89
N PHE A 345 19.43 9.53 -0.31
CA PHE A 345 18.53 9.00 -1.33
C PHE A 345 17.82 7.73 -0.85
N GLY A 346 18.57 6.77 -0.30
CA GLY A 346 18.03 5.50 0.15
C GLY A 346 16.98 5.67 1.25
N ASP A 347 17.20 6.63 2.16
CA ASP A 347 16.28 6.96 3.24
C ASP A 347 14.90 7.42 2.76
N THR A 348 14.81 7.96 1.53
CA THR A 348 13.51 8.37 0.95
C THR A 348 12.58 7.18 0.71
N TRP A 349 13.11 5.96 0.60
CA TRP A 349 12.34 4.74 0.32
C TRP A 349 12.01 3.91 1.57
N ILE A 350 12.31 4.40 2.77
CA ILE A 350 11.96 3.75 4.04
C ILE A 350 10.43 3.57 4.14
N THR A 351 9.99 2.41 4.61
CA THR A 351 8.58 2.06 4.81
C THR A 351 8.30 1.53 6.22
N LYS A 352 7.10 1.79 6.73
CA LYS A 352 6.58 1.25 8.00
C LYS A 352 5.70 0.03 7.79
N ASP A 353 5.28 -0.20 6.55
CA ASP A 353 4.48 -1.35 6.14
C ASP A 353 5.42 -2.51 5.83
N PHE A 354 5.80 -3.26 6.86
CA PHE A 354 6.70 -4.41 6.81
C PHE A 354 6.43 -5.29 8.04
N LEU A 355 6.36 -6.61 7.88
CA LEU A 355 6.10 -7.51 9.01
C LEU A 355 7.15 -7.35 10.11
N SER A 356 6.72 -6.94 11.30
CA SER A 356 7.59 -6.77 12.47
C SER A 356 7.65 -8.07 13.28
N LEU A 357 8.70 -8.86 13.08
CA LEU A 357 8.92 -10.13 13.81
C LEU A 357 9.63 -9.94 15.17
N GLN A 358 10.24 -8.78 15.42
CA GLN A 358 10.94 -8.47 16.66
C GLN A 358 10.64 -7.05 17.15
N THR A 359 10.29 -6.92 18.43
CA THR A 359 10.15 -5.63 19.11
C THR A 359 11.51 -5.16 19.63
N GLY A 360 11.98 -3.99 19.18
CA GLY A 360 13.10 -3.29 19.83
C GLY A 360 14.43 -3.19 19.07
N THR A 361 14.51 -3.61 17.81
CA THR A 361 15.68 -3.30 16.96
C THR A 361 15.60 -1.84 16.51
N ALA A 362 16.60 -1.02 16.81
CA ALA A 362 16.64 0.37 16.37
C ALA A 362 16.78 0.43 14.84
N CYS A 363 15.84 1.12 14.20
CA CYS A 363 15.89 1.51 12.79
C CYS A 363 16.92 2.64 12.68
N LEU A 364 18.01 2.41 11.96
CA LEU A 364 19.04 3.42 11.69
C LEU A 364 18.92 3.83 10.22
N THR A 365 18.82 5.13 9.98
CA THR A 365 18.84 5.68 8.63
C THR A 365 20.26 5.66 8.06
N GLY A 366 20.39 5.74 6.74
CA GLY A 366 21.70 5.81 6.09
C GLY A 366 22.54 6.98 6.59
N GLU A 367 21.90 8.15 6.79
CA GLU A 367 22.56 9.34 7.34
C GLU A 367 23.10 9.12 8.78
N GLU A 368 22.38 8.36 9.60
CA GLU A 368 22.81 8.02 10.96
C GLU A 368 24.00 7.04 10.95
N VAL A 369 24.00 6.05 10.05
CA VAL A 369 25.10 5.08 9.91
C VAL A 369 26.40 5.75 9.41
N PHE A 370 26.29 6.73 8.51
CA PHE A 370 27.44 7.44 7.93
C PHE A 370 28.25 8.25 8.95
N ASN A 371 27.63 8.76 10.01
CA ASN A 371 28.26 9.71 10.93
C ASN A 371 29.08 9.08 12.07
N ASP A 372 29.13 7.75 12.16
CA ASP A 372 29.79 7.05 13.25
C ASP A 372 31.26 6.69 12.88
N THR A 373 32.20 6.63 13.85
CA THR A 373 33.66 6.53 13.57
C THR A 373 34.26 5.18 14.02
N LEU A 374 34.86 4.41 13.09
CA LEU A 374 35.55 3.15 13.40
C LEU A 374 37.02 3.38 13.82
N ASN A 375 37.49 2.75 14.90
CA ASN A 375 38.87 2.83 15.40
C ASN A 375 39.49 1.42 15.56
N CYS A 376 40.51 1.07 14.76
CA CYS A 376 41.15 -0.26 14.74
C CYS A 376 42.57 -0.26 14.13
N ASP A 377 43.36 -1.31 14.39
CA ASP A 377 44.70 -1.52 13.79
C ASP A 377 44.60 -2.10 12.37
N LEU A 378 44.45 -1.19 11.41
CA LEU A 378 44.24 -1.52 10.01
C LEU A 378 45.39 -2.34 9.38
N ALA A 379 46.62 -2.25 9.89
CA ALA A 379 47.76 -2.95 9.31
C ALA A 379 47.75 -4.45 9.63
N ALA A 380 47.41 -4.81 10.87
CA ALA A 380 47.27 -6.20 11.29
C ALA A 380 46.12 -6.89 10.54
N VAL A 381 45.00 -6.20 10.42
CA VAL A 381 43.77 -6.71 9.80
C VAL A 381 43.93 -6.93 8.29
N LYS A 382 44.56 -5.99 7.58
CA LYS A 382 44.89 -6.13 6.15
C LYS A 382 45.71 -7.39 5.86
N LYS A 383 46.57 -7.79 6.80
CA LYS A 383 47.38 -9.00 6.65
C LYS A 383 46.54 -10.28 6.79
N GLU A 384 45.63 -10.34 7.75
CA GLU A 384 44.74 -11.51 7.95
C GLU A 384 43.77 -11.70 6.78
N CYS A 385 43.23 -10.61 6.23
CA CYS A 385 42.36 -10.66 5.06
C CYS A 385 43.08 -10.93 3.73
N GLY A 386 44.42 -10.83 3.72
CA GLY A 386 45.24 -11.00 2.52
C GLY A 386 45.07 -12.35 1.80
N HIS A 387 44.58 -13.37 2.50
CA HIS A 387 44.24 -14.67 1.91
C HIS A 387 43.17 -14.59 0.81
N ILE A 388 42.29 -13.57 0.85
CA ILE A 388 41.32 -13.30 -0.21
C ILE A 388 42.03 -12.77 -1.46
N LEU A 389 42.95 -11.81 -1.29
CA LEU A 389 43.73 -11.26 -2.42
C LEU A 389 44.63 -12.31 -3.07
N ASP A 390 45.18 -13.25 -2.30
CA ASP A 390 45.98 -14.36 -2.82
C ASP A 390 45.22 -15.20 -3.87
N ALA A 391 43.88 -15.25 -3.81
CA ALA A 391 43.05 -15.93 -4.79
C ALA A 391 43.23 -15.36 -6.21
N SER A 392 43.41 -14.04 -6.35
CA SER A 392 43.65 -13.38 -7.64
C SER A 392 44.95 -13.88 -8.31
N LEU A 393 45.91 -14.28 -7.48
CA LEU A 393 47.19 -14.84 -7.89
C LEU A 393 47.14 -16.37 -8.07
N GLY A 394 46.01 -17.00 -7.78
CA GLY A 394 45.86 -18.46 -7.75
C GLY A 394 46.67 -19.11 -6.62
N LYS A 395 46.77 -18.45 -5.46
CA LYS A 395 47.54 -18.90 -4.29
C LYS A 395 46.64 -19.01 -3.05
N GLY A 396 47.17 -19.66 -2.01
CA GLY A 396 46.50 -19.78 -0.72
C GLY A 396 45.29 -20.73 -0.73
N PRO A 397 44.49 -20.75 0.35
CA PRO A 397 43.36 -21.66 0.50
C PRO A 397 42.24 -21.44 -0.53
N PHE A 398 42.22 -20.27 -1.18
CA PHE A 398 41.24 -19.90 -2.19
C PHE A 398 41.82 -19.86 -3.62
N ALA A 399 42.92 -20.58 -3.87
CA ALA A 399 43.58 -20.59 -5.19
C ALA A 399 42.64 -20.95 -6.36
N ALA A 400 41.64 -21.80 -6.12
CA ALA A 400 40.65 -22.21 -7.11
C ALA A 400 39.70 -21.07 -7.53
N CYS A 401 39.65 -19.97 -6.77
CA CYS A 401 38.77 -18.82 -6.98
C CYS A 401 39.34 -17.77 -7.93
N LYS A 402 40.48 -18.04 -8.57
CA LYS A 402 41.15 -17.14 -9.53
C LYS A 402 40.23 -16.64 -10.66
N GLY A 403 39.22 -17.44 -11.04
CA GLY A 403 38.26 -17.12 -12.10
C GLY A 403 37.22 -16.03 -11.75
N LEU A 404 37.17 -15.54 -10.51
CA LEU A 404 36.19 -14.52 -10.07
C LEU A 404 36.39 -13.13 -10.66
N GLY A 405 37.60 -12.81 -11.14
CA GLY A 405 37.96 -11.46 -11.59
C GLY A 405 38.40 -10.54 -10.44
N THR A 406 39.24 -9.56 -10.77
CA THR A 406 39.95 -8.72 -9.79
C THR A 406 39.00 -7.89 -8.93
N ASP A 407 38.02 -7.22 -9.53
CA ASP A 407 37.09 -6.34 -8.81
C ASP A 407 36.30 -7.07 -7.72
N THR A 408 35.87 -8.31 -7.98
CA THR A 408 35.11 -9.11 -7.00
C THR A 408 35.99 -9.53 -5.82
N ILE A 409 37.26 -9.85 -6.10
CA ILE A 409 38.23 -10.26 -5.08
C ILE A 409 38.65 -9.05 -4.22
N GLU A 410 38.87 -7.89 -4.84
CA GLU A 410 39.21 -6.64 -4.14
C GLU A 410 38.08 -6.18 -3.22
N ASN A 411 36.83 -6.20 -3.69
CA ASN A 411 35.67 -5.87 -2.85
C ASN A 411 35.54 -6.85 -1.66
N ALA A 412 35.69 -8.16 -1.89
CA ALA A 412 35.63 -9.15 -0.82
C ALA A 412 36.76 -8.96 0.21
N TYR A 413 37.94 -8.53 -0.23
CA TYR A 413 39.05 -8.20 0.64
C TYR A 413 38.77 -6.95 1.48
N ASP A 414 38.31 -5.86 0.87
CA ASP A 414 38.00 -4.62 1.58
C ASP A 414 36.91 -4.84 2.64
N ASN A 415 35.90 -5.66 2.33
CA ASN A 415 34.86 -6.08 3.29
C ASN A 415 35.43 -6.88 4.46
N CYS A 416 36.30 -7.85 4.19
CA CYS A 416 37.00 -8.57 5.25
C CYS A 416 37.81 -7.61 6.14
N VAL A 417 38.56 -6.68 5.55
CA VAL A 417 39.42 -5.75 6.30
C VAL A 417 38.58 -4.89 7.23
N PHE A 418 37.39 -4.50 6.78
CA PHE A 418 36.46 -3.74 7.58
C PHE A 418 35.85 -4.58 8.71
N ASP A 419 35.31 -5.76 8.39
CA ASP A 419 34.67 -6.69 9.33
C ASP A 419 35.62 -7.07 10.47
N VAL A 420 36.86 -7.44 10.14
CA VAL A 420 37.85 -7.90 11.12
C VAL A 420 38.39 -6.71 11.94
N CYS A 421 38.38 -5.49 11.39
CA CYS A 421 38.72 -4.28 12.13
C CYS A 421 37.76 -4.02 13.28
N SER A 422 36.50 -4.43 13.13
CA SER A 422 35.53 -4.31 14.20
C SER A 422 35.65 -5.37 15.29
N SER A 423 36.00 -6.60 14.91
CA SER A 423 36.21 -7.72 15.81
C SER A 423 37.00 -8.82 15.10
N GLY A 424 38.10 -9.26 15.70
CA GLY A 424 38.91 -10.36 15.17
C GLY A 424 38.16 -11.69 15.03
N GLU A 425 37.03 -11.87 15.72
CA GLU A 425 36.19 -13.08 15.60
C GLU A 425 35.48 -13.20 14.25
N GLN A 426 35.45 -12.14 13.44
CA GLN A 426 34.74 -12.12 12.16
C GLN A 426 35.53 -12.76 11.02
N ILE A 427 36.83 -13.00 11.18
CA ILE A 427 37.69 -13.52 10.10
C ILE A 427 37.12 -14.78 9.45
N CYS A 428 36.66 -15.75 10.24
CA CYS A 428 36.10 -17.00 9.72
C CYS A 428 34.75 -16.81 9.01
N LYS A 429 33.97 -15.80 9.40
CA LYS A 429 32.70 -15.49 8.73
C LYS A 429 32.97 -14.80 7.39
N SER A 430 33.85 -13.81 7.35
CA SER A 430 34.24 -13.13 6.10
C SER A 430 34.86 -14.12 5.10
N MET A 431 35.69 -15.06 5.58
CA MET A 431 36.25 -16.14 4.74
C MET A 431 35.18 -17.13 4.26
N THR A 432 34.19 -17.47 5.11
CA THR A 432 33.03 -18.28 4.70
C THR A 432 32.24 -17.58 3.58
N THR A 433 32.02 -16.27 3.69
CA THR A 433 31.33 -15.47 2.68
C THR A 433 32.09 -15.49 1.35
N PHE A 434 33.42 -15.29 1.38
CA PHE A 434 34.24 -15.36 0.17
C PHE A 434 34.25 -16.75 -0.48
N ALA A 435 34.37 -17.82 0.32
CA ALA A 435 34.29 -19.20 -0.16
C ALA A 435 32.97 -19.47 -0.92
N LYS A 436 31.85 -18.98 -0.39
CA LYS A 436 30.53 -19.10 -1.02
C LYS A 436 30.44 -18.34 -2.34
N ILE A 437 30.92 -17.10 -2.40
CA ILE A 437 30.95 -16.29 -3.64
C ILE A 437 31.70 -17.05 -4.74
N CYS A 438 32.84 -17.65 -4.37
CA CYS A 438 33.63 -18.47 -5.28
C CYS A 438 32.86 -19.68 -5.81
N GLN A 439 32.24 -20.48 -4.94
CA GLN A 439 31.51 -21.69 -5.32
C GLN A 439 30.25 -21.44 -6.15
N ILE A 440 29.55 -20.31 -5.89
CA ILE A 440 28.39 -19.89 -6.69
C ILE A 440 28.81 -19.48 -8.10
N THR A 441 29.89 -18.72 -8.21
CA THR A 441 30.32 -18.15 -9.50
C THR A 441 31.08 -19.17 -10.35
N LEU A 442 31.80 -20.10 -9.70
CA LEU A 442 32.56 -21.18 -10.31
C LEU A 442 31.98 -22.52 -9.83
N PRO A 443 30.96 -23.07 -10.51
CA PRO A 443 30.31 -24.31 -10.09
C PRO A 443 31.30 -25.47 -9.98
N ASN A 444 31.06 -26.38 -9.03
CA ASN A 444 31.90 -27.56 -8.78
C ASN A 444 33.34 -27.25 -8.32
N THR A 445 33.50 -26.17 -7.56
CA THR A 445 34.80 -25.76 -6.98
C THR A 445 34.89 -26.17 -5.50
N PRO A 446 35.47 -27.33 -5.16
CA PRO A 446 35.69 -27.68 -3.75
C PRO A 446 36.76 -26.79 -3.12
N LEU A 447 36.48 -26.27 -1.92
CA LEU A 447 37.39 -25.40 -1.17
C LEU A 447 37.64 -25.98 0.22
N ASP A 448 38.90 -26.23 0.55
CA ASP A 448 39.32 -26.70 1.89
C ASP A 448 40.13 -25.60 2.60
N TRP A 449 39.41 -24.63 3.14
CA TRP A 449 40.01 -23.39 3.66
C TRP A 449 39.97 -23.30 5.19
N ARG A 450 39.05 -24.00 5.86
CA ARG A 450 38.82 -23.87 7.32
C ARG A 450 40.03 -24.28 8.14
N GLY A 451 40.62 -25.44 7.85
CA GLY A 451 41.81 -25.93 8.55
C GLY A 451 43.04 -25.04 8.34
N HIS A 452 43.16 -24.40 7.17
CA HIS A 452 44.27 -23.50 6.85
C HIS A 452 44.23 -22.18 7.63
N LEU A 453 43.04 -21.72 8.04
CA LEU A 453 42.83 -20.44 8.74
C LEU A 453 42.42 -20.62 10.21
N ASN A 454 42.55 -21.83 10.77
CA ASN A 454 42.11 -22.17 12.14
C ASN A 454 40.63 -21.83 12.41
N CYS A 455 39.79 -21.95 11.39
CA CYS A 455 38.36 -21.72 11.53
C CYS A 455 37.62 -22.99 11.98
N PRO A 456 36.58 -22.88 12.82
CA PRO A 456 35.81 -24.03 13.26
C PRO A 456 35.28 -24.87 12.09
N GLU A 457 35.37 -26.19 12.21
CA GLU A 457 34.76 -27.12 11.28
C GLU A 457 33.23 -26.96 11.24
N LEU A 458 32.62 -27.38 10.12
CA LEU A 458 31.18 -27.30 9.94
C LEU A 458 30.47 -28.30 10.86
N HIS A 459 29.60 -27.80 11.73
CA HIS A 459 28.76 -28.66 12.56
C HIS A 459 27.56 -29.15 11.75
N CYS A 460 27.44 -30.47 11.60
CA CYS A 460 26.40 -31.11 10.79
C CYS A 460 25.39 -31.88 11.64
N PRO A 461 24.10 -31.92 11.24
CA PRO A 461 23.07 -32.65 11.96
C PRO A 461 23.34 -34.17 11.97
N LEU A 462 22.68 -34.89 12.88
CA LEU A 462 22.79 -36.34 12.96
C LEU A 462 22.43 -36.99 11.61
N HIS A 463 23.13 -38.07 11.25
CA HIS A 463 22.99 -38.77 9.96
C HIS A 463 23.39 -37.92 8.73
N SER A 464 24.31 -36.99 8.93
CA SER A 464 24.93 -36.20 7.86
C SER A 464 26.41 -36.00 8.11
N LYS A 465 27.14 -35.67 7.04
CA LYS A 465 28.60 -35.44 7.07
C LYS A 465 28.95 -34.09 6.43
N PRO A 466 29.97 -33.38 6.93
CA PRO A 466 30.46 -32.16 6.27
C PRO A 466 31.06 -32.49 4.91
N SER A 467 30.79 -31.64 3.92
CA SER A 467 31.33 -31.72 2.56
C SER A 467 31.78 -30.33 2.10
N PRO A 468 33.02 -30.17 1.60
CA PRO A 468 33.50 -28.89 1.05
C PRO A 468 32.79 -28.51 -0.27
N CYS A 469 31.98 -29.41 -0.82
CA CYS A 469 31.25 -29.27 -2.08
C CYS A 469 30.02 -30.18 -2.03
N ALA A 470 29.09 -29.88 -1.13
CA ALA A 470 27.82 -30.60 -1.00
C ALA A 470 26.94 -30.38 -2.23
N THR A 471 26.23 -31.42 -2.68
CA THR A 471 25.28 -31.30 -3.80
C THR A 471 24.27 -30.16 -3.60
N GLY A 472 24.04 -29.34 -4.63
CA GLY A 472 22.98 -28.32 -4.64
C GLY A 472 21.56 -28.92 -4.73
N CYS A 473 21.47 -30.24 -4.90
CA CYS A 473 20.23 -30.98 -5.11
C CYS A 473 20.16 -32.24 -4.22
N PRO A 474 20.03 -32.10 -2.89
CA PRO A 474 19.88 -33.26 -2.01
C PRO A 474 18.50 -33.91 -2.19
N ASN A 475 18.40 -35.23 -1.96
CA ASN A 475 17.10 -35.90 -1.87
C ASN A 475 16.33 -35.34 -0.66
N THR A 476 15.08 -34.96 -0.86
CA THR A 476 14.23 -34.35 0.19
C THR A 476 12.98 -35.18 0.45
N CYS A 477 12.28 -34.92 1.56
CA CYS A 477 10.97 -35.55 1.83
C CYS A 477 9.93 -35.33 0.72
N THR A 478 9.99 -34.20 0.02
CA THR A 478 9.06 -33.84 -1.06
C THR A 478 9.52 -34.27 -2.44
N ASP A 479 10.80 -34.60 -2.60
CA ASP A 479 11.42 -35.03 -3.86
C ASP A 479 12.57 -36.02 -3.59
N PRO A 480 12.24 -37.31 -3.36
CA PRO A 480 13.21 -38.31 -2.91
C PRO A 480 14.10 -38.88 -4.02
N ASP A 481 13.83 -38.58 -5.29
CA ASP A 481 14.49 -39.19 -6.46
C ASP A 481 15.03 -38.13 -7.46
N TYR A 482 15.40 -36.94 -6.98
CA TYR A 482 15.72 -35.76 -7.80
C TYR A 482 17.09 -35.80 -8.54
N SER A 483 17.80 -36.93 -8.55
CA SER A 483 19.23 -36.96 -8.93
C SER A 483 19.55 -36.93 -10.44
N GLU A 484 18.59 -37.12 -11.35
CA GLU A 484 18.91 -37.33 -12.78
C GLU A 484 19.01 -36.06 -13.65
N SER A 485 18.68 -34.86 -13.14
CA SER A 485 18.71 -33.63 -13.94
C SER A 485 19.14 -32.36 -13.17
N CYS A 486 19.97 -32.52 -12.13
CA CYS A 486 20.46 -31.38 -11.37
C CYS A 486 21.52 -30.57 -12.16
N LEU A 487 21.21 -29.30 -12.43
CA LEU A 487 22.12 -28.32 -13.04
C LEU A 487 22.72 -27.35 -12.01
N GLU A 488 22.43 -27.51 -10.71
CA GLU A 488 22.97 -26.64 -9.65
C GLU A 488 24.41 -27.06 -9.28
N GLY A 489 25.27 -26.06 -9.04
CA GLY A 489 26.61 -26.28 -8.52
C GLY A 489 26.61 -26.69 -7.04
N CYS A 490 27.77 -27.14 -6.55
CA CYS A 490 27.94 -27.50 -5.14
C CYS A 490 28.32 -26.28 -4.26
N ALA A 491 28.11 -26.40 -2.94
CA ALA A 491 28.59 -25.44 -1.95
C ALA A 491 29.04 -26.15 -0.66
N GLU A 492 29.93 -25.54 0.13
CA GLU A 492 30.29 -26.06 1.45
C GLU A 492 29.04 -26.25 2.32
N GLY A 493 28.81 -27.46 2.82
CA GLY A 493 27.58 -27.81 3.52
C GLY A 493 27.60 -29.21 4.11
N CYS A 494 26.46 -29.65 4.64
CA CYS A 494 26.27 -30.99 5.18
C CYS A 494 25.50 -31.86 4.17
N GLU A 495 26.00 -33.08 3.92
CA GLU A 495 25.35 -34.07 3.07
C GLU A 495 24.74 -35.20 3.91
N CYS A 496 23.47 -35.53 3.65
CA CYS A 496 22.83 -36.67 4.30
C CYS A 496 23.50 -38.00 3.92
N GLU A 497 23.57 -38.91 4.88
CA GLU A 497 24.02 -40.28 4.65
C GLU A 497 23.05 -41.06 3.74
N ALA A 498 23.55 -42.10 3.08
CA ALA A 498 22.73 -42.93 2.19
C ALA A 498 21.52 -43.56 2.94
N GLY A 499 20.32 -43.43 2.36
CA GLY A 499 19.07 -43.89 2.98
C GLY A 499 18.33 -42.82 3.80
N TYR A 500 18.97 -41.68 4.05
CA TYR A 500 18.35 -40.50 4.68
C TYR A 500 18.02 -39.44 3.62
N VAL A 501 16.96 -38.68 3.89
CA VAL A 501 16.53 -37.54 3.08
C VAL A 501 16.60 -36.26 3.91
N LEU A 502 16.90 -35.14 3.27
CA LEU A 502 16.95 -33.84 3.91
C LEU A 502 15.52 -33.33 4.16
N ASP A 503 15.17 -33.10 5.42
CA ASP A 503 13.97 -32.37 5.80
C ASP A 503 14.26 -30.86 5.73
N THR A 504 13.76 -30.24 4.67
CA THR A 504 13.88 -28.79 4.42
C THR A 504 12.64 -28.02 4.86
N SER A 505 11.68 -28.68 5.53
CA SER A 505 10.46 -28.02 6.02
C SER A 505 10.75 -26.98 7.12
N ASP A 506 11.91 -27.09 7.80
CA ASP A 506 12.49 -26.06 8.66
C ASP A 506 13.92 -25.72 8.20
N PRO A 507 14.18 -24.53 7.66
CA PRO A 507 15.55 -24.09 7.39
C PRO A 507 16.40 -23.93 8.67
N THR A 508 15.76 -23.75 9.84
CA THR A 508 16.45 -23.55 11.12
C THR A 508 16.80 -24.84 11.87
N ASP A 509 16.17 -25.94 11.47
CA ASP A 509 16.31 -27.26 12.10
C ASP A 509 16.38 -28.35 11.01
N THR A 510 17.29 -28.14 10.04
CA THR A 510 17.51 -29.10 8.96
C THR A 510 18.03 -30.42 9.52
N LYS A 511 17.33 -31.51 9.19
CA LYS A 511 17.67 -32.87 9.66
C LYS A 511 17.74 -33.83 8.49
N CYS A 512 18.59 -34.82 8.63
CA CYS A 512 18.57 -35.98 7.75
C CYS A 512 17.74 -37.07 8.44
N ILE A 513 16.56 -37.36 7.88
CA ILE A 513 15.60 -38.31 8.46
C ILE A 513 15.30 -39.44 7.49
N LEU A 514 14.74 -40.54 8.01
CA LEU A 514 14.27 -41.62 7.14
C LEU A 514 13.03 -41.16 6.37
N ARG A 515 12.83 -41.68 5.15
CA ARG A 515 11.66 -41.36 4.32
C ARG A 515 10.31 -41.62 5.03
N GLU A 516 10.27 -42.61 5.92
CA GLU A 516 9.09 -42.97 6.72
C GLU A 516 8.78 -41.94 7.81
N GLN A 517 9.74 -41.10 8.19
CA GLN A 517 9.59 -40.05 9.20
C GLN A 517 9.15 -38.71 8.58
N CYS A 518 9.04 -38.64 7.26
CA CYS A 518 8.49 -37.47 6.58
C CYS A 518 7.02 -37.25 6.98
N GLY A 519 6.58 -35.99 6.98
CA GLY A 519 5.20 -35.63 7.27
C GLY A 519 4.24 -35.92 6.11
N CYS A 520 3.19 -35.12 5.98
CA CYS A 520 2.16 -35.27 4.95
C CYS A 520 2.19 -34.09 3.98
N VAL A 521 1.50 -34.25 2.85
CA VAL A 521 1.30 -33.20 1.86
C VAL A 521 -0.19 -32.89 1.80
N ASP A 522 -0.55 -31.61 1.85
CA ASP A 522 -1.93 -31.17 1.75
C ASP A 522 -2.46 -31.26 0.29
N PRO A 523 -3.77 -31.10 0.06
CA PRO A 523 -4.35 -31.16 -1.29
C PRO A 523 -3.79 -30.12 -2.28
N ASN A 524 -3.18 -29.03 -1.78
CA ASN A 524 -2.55 -27.99 -2.60
C ASN A 524 -1.10 -28.35 -2.96
N GLY A 525 -0.54 -29.41 -2.37
CA GLY A 525 0.82 -29.86 -2.63
C GLY A 525 1.86 -29.29 -1.67
N ASN A 526 1.45 -28.67 -0.55
CA ASN A 526 2.36 -28.11 0.46
C ASN A 526 2.67 -29.15 1.56
N PRO A 527 3.93 -29.25 2.02
CA PRO A 527 4.34 -30.18 3.06
C PRO A 527 3.98 -29.67 4.47
N HIS A 528 3.68 -30.60 5.37
CA HIS A 528 3.40 -30.37 6.79
C HIS A 528 4.10 -31.45 7.62
N ARG A 529 4.61 -31.12 8.81
CA ARG A 529 5.35 -32.04 9.67
C ARG A 529 4.42 -33.06 10.35
N PRO A 530 4.96 -34.22 10.79
CA PRO A 530 4.18 -35.17 11.59
C PRO A 530 3.61 -34.49 12.85
N GLY A 531 2.29 -34.59 13.03
CA GLY A 531 1.60 -34.00 14.19
C GLY A 531 1.16 -32.55 14.02
N ASP A 532 1.51 -31.88 12.92
CA ASP A 532 1.09 -30.49 12.66
C ASP A 532 -0.43 -30.33 12.68
N ARG A 533 -0.88 -29.19 13.19
CA ARG A 533 -2.29 -28.78 13.20
C ARG A 533 -2.37 -27.31 12.79
N TRP A 534 -3.12 -27.00 11.74
CA TRP A 534 -3.21 -25.64 11.22
C TRP A 534 -4.63 -25.33 10.74
N LEU A 535 -5.06 -24.10 10.99
CA LEU A 535 -6.34 -23.60 10.48
C LEU A 535 -6.16 -23.05 9.05
N THR A 536 -7.25 -23.07 8.29
CA THR A 536 -7.35 -22.28 7.05
C THR A 536 -7.38 -20.78 7.37
N GLU A 537 -7.09 -19.93 6.38
CA GLU A 537 -7.07 -18.46 6.51
C GLU A 537 -8.36 -17.86 7.08
N ASN A 538 -9.50 -18.51 6.87
CA ASN A 538 -10.80 -18.10 7.42
C ASN A 538 -11.18 -18.84 8.71
N CYS A 539 -10.26 -19.60 9.32
CA CYS A 539 -10.46 -20.43 10.49
C CYS A 539 -11.69 -21.38 10.41
N THR A 540 -12.09 -21.83 9.21
CA THR A 540 -13.25 -22.72 9.07
C THR A 540 -12.89 -24.21 9.13
N ARG A 541 -11.67 -24.57 8.76
CA ARG A 541 -11.20 -25.96 8.76
C ARG A 541 -9.91 -26.06 9.55
N LEU A 542 -9.88 -27.01 10.48
CA LEU A 542 -8.67 -27.46 11.15
C LEU A 542 -8.12 -28.65 10.38
N ASN A 543 -6.97 -28.44 9.76
CA ASN A 543 -6.17 -29.48 9.12
C ASN A 543 -5.18 -30.04 10.13
N TYR A 544 -4.81 -31.31 9.95
CA TYR A 544 -3.78 -31.93 10.77
C TYR A 544 -3.10 -33.10 10.06
N CYS A 545 -1.85 -33.33 10.44
CA CYS A 545 -1.01 -34.37 9.89
C CYS A 545 -0.91 -35.55 10.86
N SER A 546 -1.44 -36.71 10.48
CA SER A 546 -1.40 -37.93 11.31
C SER A 546 -0.93 -39.12 10.50
N ASN A 547 0.06 -39.86 11.00
CA ASN A 547 0.65 -41.02 10.31
C ASN A 547 1.03 -40.71 8.85
N SER A 548 1.72 -39.57 8.64
CA SER A 548 2.12 -39.07 7.31
C SER A 548 0.96 -38.89 6.32
N THR A 549 -0.27 -38.77 6.84
CA THR A 549 -1.50 -38.58 6.06
C THR A 549 -2.17 -37.27 6.45
N TYR A 550 -2.68 -36.55 5.45
CA TYR A 550 -3.45 -35.32 5.65
C TYR A 550 -4.89 -35.64 6.09
N HIS A 551 -5.34 -34.97 7.14
CA HIS A 551 -6.72 -35.02 7.61
C HIS A 551 -7.26 -33.61 7.85
N TYR A 552 -8.58 -33.46 7.86
CA TYR A 552 -9.23 -32.20 8.22
C TYR A 552 -10.53 -32.43 8.98
N ARG A 553 -10.96 -31.40 9.72
CA ARG A 553 -12.31 -31.31 10.30
C ARG A 553 -12.84 -29.88 10.20
N TYR A 554 -14.15 -29.73 10.09
CA TYR A 554 -14.81 -28.43 10.12
C TYR A 554 -14.86 -27.91 11.56
N GLN A 555 -14.35 -26.70 11.78
CA GLN A 555 -14.25 -26.08 13.11
C GLN A 555 -14.21 -24.54 12.96
N PRO A 556 -15.34 -23.88 12.64
CA PRO A 556 -15.41 -22.43 12.52
C PRO A 556 -15.30 -21.72 13.88
N CYS A 557 -14.85 -20.47 13.87
CA CYS A 557 -14.90 -19.59 15.05
C CYS A 557 -16.34 -19.32 15.52
N SER A 558 -16.47 -18.82 16.75
CA SER A 558 -17.75 -18.28 17.26
C SER A 558 -18.28 -17.18 16.33
N SER A 559 -19.61 -16.94 16.36
CA SER A 559 -20.22 -15.77 15.73
C SER A 559 -19.68 -14.44 16.27
N ASP A 560 -19.25 -14.44 17.54
CA ASP A 560 -18.70 -13.29 18.25
C ASP A 560 -17.17 -13.33 18.30
N ALA A 561 -16.55 -13.93 17.29
CA ALA A 561 -15.12 -14.03 17.12
C ALA A 561 -14.70 -13.72 15.68
N TYR A 562 -13.44 -13.40 15.51
CA TYR A 562 -12.79 -13.24 14.21
C TYR A 562 -11.56 -14.15 14.10
N CYS A 563 -11.18 -14.49 12.87
CA CYS A 563 -9.95 -15.23 12.59
C CYS A 563 -8.80 -14.24 12.45
N GLY A 564 -7.70 -14.49 13.15
CA GLY A 564 -6.48 -13.69 13.05
C GLY A 564 -5.24 -14.57 13.20
N VAL A 565 -4.06 -13.96 13.19
CA VAL A 565 -2.79 -14.63 13.46
C VAL A 565 -2.36 -14.35 14.90
N ASP A 566 -1.95 -15.38 15.63
CA ASP A 566 -1.46 -15.24 17.01
C ASP A 566 0.05 -15.01 17.11
N GLU A 567 0.56 -14.83 18.33
CA GLU A 567 1.99 -14.62 18.61
C GLU A 567 2.89 -15.80 18.19
N SER A 568 2.30 -16.98 17.94
CA SER A 568 3.01 -18.15 17.41
C SER A 568 3.05 -18.19 15.88
N TYR A 569 2.58 -17.13 15.21
CA TYR A 569 2.46 -17.02 13.76
C TYR A 569 1.55 -18.12 13.18
N SER A 570 0.43 -18.40 13.85
CA SER A 570 -0.58 -19.36 13.40
C SER A 570 -1.97 -18.75 13.39
N TYR A 571 -2.82 -19.18 12.46
CA TYR A 571 -4.24 -18.77 12.47
C TYR A 571 -4.93 -19.28 13.73
N LYS A 572 -5.68 -18.38 14.38
CA LYS A 572 -6.44 -18.63 15.60
C LYS A 572 -7.71 -17.78 15.64
N CYS A 573 -8.75 -18.30 16.30
CA CYS A 573 -9.95 -17.53 16.59
C CYS A 573 -9.72 -16.61 17.80
N PHE A 574 -10.13 -15.35 17.69
CA PHE A 574 -10.10 -14.35 18.75
C PHE A 574 -11.50 -13.82 19.00
N CYS A 575 -11.92 -13.71 20.25
CA CYS A 575 -13.20 -13.08 20.55
C CYS A 575 -13.20 -11.61 20.12
N ASN A 576 -14.34 -11.15 19.62
CA ASN A 576 -14.55 -9.75 19.27
C ASN A 576 -14.38 -8.87 20.52
N LYS A 577 -14.07 -7.59 20.32
CA LYS A 577 -14.01 -6.62 21.41
C LYS A 577 -15.34 -6.63 22.19
N GLY A 578 -15.26 -6.64 23.52
CA GLY A 578 -16.43 -6.78 24.40
C GLY A 578 -16.83 -8.23 24.70
N PHE A 579 -16.11 -9.22 24.16
CA PHE A 579 -16.31 -10.64 24.45
C PHE A 579 -15.03 -11.28 25.00
N ILE A 580 -15.19 -12.32 25.82
CA ILE A 580 -14.09 -13.10 26.40
C ILE A 580 -14.29 -14.60 26.13
N GLY A 581 -13.21 -15.35 25.94
CA GLY A 581 -13.28 -16.77 25.63
C GLY A 581 -12.05 -17.30 24.88
N ASP A 582 -12.19 -18.49 24.27
CA ASP A 582 -11.13 -19.14 23.50
C ASP A 582 -11.21 -18.90 21.98
N GLY A 583 -12.14 -18.03 21.55
CA GLY A 583 -12.42 -17.72 20.14
C GLY A 583 -13.42 -18.68 19.48
N TYR A 584 -13.61 -19.88 20.02
CA TYR A 584 -14.65 -20.82 19.58
C TYR A 584 -15.92 -20.70 20.43
N ASN A 585 -15.75 -20.33 21.70
CA ASN A 585 -16.81 -20.01 22.63
C ASN A 585 -16.50 -18.64 23.24
N CYS A 586 -17.23 -17.63 22.81
CA CYS A 586 -17.07 -16.25 23.26
C CYS A 586 -18.33 -15.81 23.99
N THR A 587 -18.14 -15.27 25.19
CA THR A 587 -19.22 -14.77 26.04
C THR A 587 -19.06 -13.28 26.23
N ASP A 588 -20.18 -12.58 26.23
CA ASP A 588 -20.27 -11.14 26.48
C ASP A 588 -19.59 -10.76 27.82
N ILE A 589 -18.77 -9.72 27.79
CA ILE A 589 -18.17 -9.14 28.99
C ILE A 589 -19.22 -8.19 29.57
N ASN A 590 -19.68 -8.45 30.78
CA ASN A 590 -20.57 -7.50 31.46
C ASN A 590 -19.73 -6.39 32.11
N GLU A 591 -19.51 -5.28 31.40
CA GLU A 591 -18.74 -4.15 31.93
C GLU A 591 -19.45 -3.46 33.10
N CYS A 592 -20.77 -3.59 33.22
CA CYS A 592 -21.53 -3.03 34.33
C CYS A 592 -21.29 -3.72 35.69
N LEU A 593 -20.48 -4.78 35.73
CA LEU A 593 -19.95 -5.31 36.98
C LEU A 593 -18.88 -4.41 37.62
N ASP A 594 -18.32 -3.48 36.85
CA ASP A 594 -17.46 -2.40 37.36
C ASP A 594 -18.33 -1.19 37.72
N GLU A 595 -18.47 -0.91 39.02
CA GLU A 595 -19.30 0.18 39.55
C GLU A 595 -18.82 1.58 39.15
N THR A 596 -17.59 1.72 38.63
CA THR A 596 -17.07 3.00 38.13
C THR A 596 -17.64 3.39 36.77
N LYS A 597 -18.22 2.43 36.03
CA LYS A 597 -18.84 2.68 34.72
C LYS A 597 -20.05 3.59 34.85
N CYS A 598 -20.21 4.49 33.89
CA CYS A 598 -21.24 5.53 33.89
C CYS A 598 -21.18 6.48 35.10
N ASN A 599 -20.04 6.51 35.81
CA ASN A 599 -19.91 7.15 37.13
C ASN A 599 -21.07 6.76 38.07
N SER A 600 -21.45 5.48 38.04
CA SER A 600 -22.57 4.93 38.83
C SER A 600 -22.26 5.03 40.33
N ASP A 601 -21.01 4.79 40.72
CA ASP A 601 -20.45 5.00 42.05
C ASP A 601 -20.66 6.43 42.60
N LYS A 602 -20.65 7.43 41.71
CA LYS A 602 -20.89 8.85 42.03
C LYS A 602 -22.35 9.27 41.85
N GLY A 603 -23.25 8.34 41.52
CA GLY A 603 -24.65 8.62 41.27
C GLY A 603 -24.90 9.53 40.06
N LYS A 604 -24.03 9.51 39.04
CA LYS A 604 -24.17 10.34 37.83
C LYS A 604 -24.94 9.63 36.70
N GLY A 605 -25.00 8.30 36.70
CA GLY A 605 -25.76 7.50 35.75
C GLY A 605 -25.94 6.05 36.18
N LYS A 606 -26.61 5.26 35.33
CA LYS A 606 -26.80 3.82 35.51
C LYS A 606 -26.28 3.05 34.29
N CYS A 607 -25.43 2.06 34.52
CA CYS A 607 -24.93 1.19 33.47
C CYS A 607 -25.96 0.13 33.04
N VAL A 608 -26.11 -0.06 31.73
CA VAL A 608 -26.92 -1.12 31.11
C VAL A 608 -26.04 -1.91 30.16
N ASN A 609 -25.84 -3.20 30.48
CA ASN A 609 -25.03 -4.09 29.68
C ASN A 609 -25.72 -4.44 28.36
N THR A 610 -24.95 -4.52 27.28
CA THR A 610 -25.43 -4.88 25.93
C THR A 610 -24.44 -5.87 25.30
N PRO A 611 -24.85 -6.70 24.32
CA PRO A 611 -23.89 -7.61 23.69
C PRO A 611 -22.72 -6.85 23.05
N GLY A 612 -21.50 -7.09 23.53
CA GLY A 612 -20.23 -6.52 23.08
C GLY A 612 -19.90 -5.12 23.61
N SER A 613 -20.74 -4.54 24.49
CA SER A 613 -20.56 -3.17 25.02
C SER A 613 -21.52 -2.87 26.18
N TYR A 614 -21.52 -1.64 26.68
CA TYR A 614 -22.55 -1.14 27.59
C TYR A 614 -23.06 0.23 27.12
N VAL A 615 -24.21 0.64 27.68
CA VAL A 615 -24.79 1.98 27.52
C VAL A 615 -25.04 2.59 28.88
N CYS A 616 -24.74 3.89 29.01
CA CYS A 616 -24.99 4.65 30.22
C CYS A 616 -26.30 5.45 30.12
N ASP A 617 -27.20 5.19 31.05
CA ASP A 617 -28.39 6.00 31.28
C ASP A 617 -28.05 7.11 32.29
N CYS A 618 -27.74 8.30 31.79
CA CYS A 618 -27.29 9.41 32.63
C CYS A 618 -28.44 10.08 33.36
N ASN A 619 -28.21 10.41 34.63
CA ASN A 619 -29.14 11.25 35.39
C ASN A 619 -29.24 12.61 34.71
N GLY A 620 -30.43 13.22 34.65
CA GLY A 620 -30.74 14.36 33.76
C GLY A 620 -29.93 15.66 33.94
N TYR A 621 -28.99 15.68 34.87
CA TYR A 621 -28.01 16.74 35.08
C TYR A 621 -26.63 16.39 34.51
N TYR A 622 -26.46 15.21 33.93
CA TYR A 622 -25.21 14.70 33.39
C TYR A 622 -25.39 14.17 31.96
N GLY A 623 -24.31 14.22 31.17
CA GLY A 623 -24.28 13.74 29.80
C GLY A 623 -22.90 13.23 29.39
N GLY A 624 -22.82 12.74 28.15
CA GLY A 624 -21.65 12.03 27.61
C GLY A 624 -21.74 10.52 27.80
N GLU A 625 -20.86 9.78 27.12
CA GLU A 625 -20.85 8.30 27.10
C GLU A 625 -20.67 7.68 28.49
N GLU A 626 -20.04 8.41 29.43
CA GLU A 626 -19.79 7.96 30.81
C GLU A 626 -20.48 8.84 31.86
N CYS A 627 -21.46 9.67 31.47
CA CYS A 627 -22.14 10.62 32.36
C CYS A 627 -21.17 11.58 33.08
N ALA A 628 -20.10 11.98 32.38
CA ALA A 628 -19.01 12.77 32.95
C ALA A 628 -19.29 14.28 32.93
N PHE A 629 -20.14 14.77 32.04
CA PHE A 629 -20.36 16.21 31.83
C PHE A 629 -21.59 16.70 32.57
N TYR A 630 -21.50 17.80 33.30
CA TYR A 630 -22.65 18.44 33.94
C TYR A 630 -23.43 19.32 32.94
N LEU A 631 -24.77 19.23 32.95
CA LEU A 631 -25.69 19.92 32.04
C LEU A 631 -26.64 20.86 32.82
N PRO A 632 -26.22 22.10 33.15
CA PRO A 632 -27.03 23.02 33.97
C PRO A 632 -28.29 23.50 33.24
N ARG A 633 -29.28 23.99 34.01
CA ARG A 633 -30.54 24.59 33.51
C ARG A 633 -30.92 25.86 34.27
N ARG A 634 -29.97 26.72 34.63
CA ARG A 634 -30.20 27.82 35.58
C ARG A 634 -30.87 29.04 34.94
N HIS A 635 -30.68 29.23 33.65
CA HIS A 635 -31.23 30.34 32.85
C HIS A 635 -31.24 29.99 31.36
N CYS A 636 -31.87 30.80 30.52
CA CYS A 636 -32.02 30.53 29.07
C CYS A 636 -30.69 30.31 28.33
N ALA A 637 -29.59 30.93 28.78
CA ALA A 637 -28.28 30.72 28.21
C ALA A 637 -27.75 29.28 28.40
N ASP A 638 -28.10 28.60 29.50
CA ASP A 638 -27.73 27.20 29.72
C ASP A 638 -28.52 26.28 28.78
N LEU A 639 -29.82 26.56 28.60
CA LEU A 639 -30.68 25.82 27.69
C LEU A 639 -30.22 25.93 26.23
N TYR A 640 -29.75 27.11 25.82
CA TYR A 640 -29.22 27.33 24.48
C TYR A 640 -27.91 26.56 24.25
N VAL A 641 -26.96 26.64 25.20
CA VAL A 641 -25.62 26.08 25.05
C VAL A 641 -25.60 24.57 25.29
N TYR A 642 -26.21 24.07 26.36
CA TYR A 642 -26.07 22.68 26.81
C TYR A 642 -27.24 21.77 26.41
N HIS A 643 -28.43 22.35 26.18
CA HIS A 643 -29.62 21.58 25.80
C HIS A 643 -30.01 21.80 24.33
N HIS A 644 -29.20 22.57 23.58
CA HIS A 644 -29.41 22.89 22.15
C HIS A 644 -30.81 23.44 21.82
N ASN A 645 -31.43 24.14 22.77
CA ASN A 645 -32.72 24.80 22.55
C ASN A 645 -32.51 26.13 21.83
N THR A 646 -32.82 26.17 20.53
CA THR A 646 -32.56 27.33 19.66
C THR A 646 -33.80 28.13 19.27
N THR A 647 -34.99 27.71 19.73
CA THR A 647 -36.26 28.38 19.42
C THR A 647 -36.70 29.32 20.53
N ASN A 648 -37.30 30.45 20.17
CA ASN A 648 -37.93 31.35 21.13
C ASN A 648 -39.15 30.70 21.78
N GLY A 649 -39.35 30.88 23.10
CA GLY A 649 -40.53 30.33 23.77
C GLY A 649 -40.42 30.33 25.29
N ALA A 650 -41.45 29.76 25.94
CA ALA A 650 -41.42 29.51 27.38
C ALA A 650 -40.71 28.19 27.68
N TYR A 651 -39.75 28.23 28.60
CA TYR A 651 -38.96 27.09 29.03
C TYR A 651 -38.92 26.99 30.55
N ILE A 652 -38.66 25.79 31.06
CA ILE A 652 -38.42 25.55 32.48
C ILE A 652 -36.92 25.68 32.74
N ILE A 653 -36.58 26.54 33.71
CA ILE A 653 -35.25 26.63 34.33
C ILE A 653 -35.34 26.18 35.79
N LYS A 654 -34.20 25.82 36.36
CA LYS A 654 -34.04 25.39 37.76
C LYS A 654 -32.96 26.25 38.43
N PRO A 655 -33.35 27.39 39.03
CA PRO A 655 -32.40 28.28 39.70
C PRO A 655 -31.71 27.58 40.89
N PRO A 656 -30.37 27.70 41.07
CA PRO A 656 -29.63 27.01 42.14
C PRO A 656 -29.73 27.72 43.51
N TYR A 657 -30.64 28.67 43.65
CA TYR A 657 -30.88 29.47 44.85
C TYR A 657 -32.38 29.51 45.18
N PRO A 658 -32.77 29.73 46.45
CA PRO A 658 -34.17 29.89 46.82
C PRO A 658 -34.74 31.21 46.29
N TYR A 659 -36.04 31.23 46.01
CA TYR A 659 -36.77 32.42 45.55
C TYR A 659 -38.24 32.33 45.93
N SER A 660 -38.85 33.42 46.39
CA SER A 660 -40.32 33.49 46.62
C SER A 660 -40.85 32.33 47.47
N ASP A 661 -40.16 32.06 48.60
CA ASP A 661 -40.43 30.95 49.52
C ASP A 661 -40.24 29.52 48.95
N LYS A 662 -39.70 29.38 47.72
CA LYS A 662 -39.36 28.11 47.08
C LYS A 662 -37.91 27.73 47.34
N GLN A 663 -37.65 26.43 47.47
CA GLN A 663 -36.30 25.89 47.62
C GLN A 663 -35.51 26.00 46.31
N ALA A 664 -34.17 25.96 46.41
CA ALA A 664 -33.29 25.87 45.24
C ALA A 664 -33.68 24.67 44.35
N PHE A 665 -33.45 24.81 43.04
CA PHE A 665 -33.77 23.85 41.98
C PHE A 665 -35.26 23.57 41.76
N THR A 666 -36.16 24.37 42.37
CA THR A 666 -37.58 24.36 42.02
C THR A 666 -37.78 24.87 40.60
N ASP A 667 -38.74 24.29 39.87
CA ASP A 667 -39.04 24.67 38.49
C ASP A 667 -39.56 26.12 38.40
N LEU A 668 -38.96 26.90 37.50
CA LEU A 668 -39.39 28.25 37.14
C LEU A 668 -39.58 28.34 35.63
N THR A 669 -40.78 28.72 35.20
CA THR A 669 -41.04 29.00 33.78
C THR A 669 -40.57 30.41 33.44
N VAL A 670 -39.73 30.54 32.42
CA VAL A 670 -39.23 31.81 31.88
C VAL A 670 -39.42 31.86 30.38
N TYR A 671 -39.49 33.07 29.83
CA TYR A 671 -39.44 33.23 28.38
C TYR A 671 -37.97 33.38 27.96
N CYS A 672 -37.57 32.55 26.99
CA CYS A 672 -36.25 32.59 26.39
C CYS A 672 -36.32 33.17 24.99
N ASP A 673 -35.53 34.22 24.75
CA ASP A 673 -35.16 34.64 23.40
C ASP A 673 -33.83 33.98 23.01
N MET A 674 -33.95 33.00 22.12
CA MET A 674 -32.86 32.17 21.59
C MET A 674 -32.32 32.71 20.27
N THR A 675 -32.85 33.81 19.74
CA THR A 675 -32.54 34.31 18.40
C THR A 675 -31.83 35.65 18.40
N THR A 676 -32.26 36.58 19.25
CA THR A 676 -31.79 37.97 19.19
C THR A 676 -30.36 38.08 19.72
N SER A 677 -29.47 38.69 18.92
CA SER A 677 -28.04 38.89 19.25
C SER A 677 -27.34 37.65 19.83
N GLY A 678 -27.53 36.50 19.18
CA GLY A 678 -26.87 35.23 19.53
C GLY A 678 -27.61 34.38 20.56
N GLY A 679 -28.84 34.77 20.96
CA GLY A 679 -29.71 33.96 21.81
C GLY A 679 -29.29 33.85 23.27
N GLY A 680 -30.00 33.00 24.02
CA GLY A 680 -29.76 32.73 25.44
C GLY A 680 -30.27 33.81 26.40
N TRP A 681 -31.16 34.70 25.94
CA TRP A 681 -31.69 35.79 26.75
C TRP A 681 -32.90 35.35 27.58
N THR A 682 -32.91 35.67 28.86
CA THR A 682 -34.05 35.42 29.77
C THR A 682 -34.85 36.71 29.92
N LEU A 683 -36.15 36.69 29.60
CA LEU A 683 -37.02 37.86 29.73
C LEU A 683 -37.21 38.21 31.22
N MET A 684 -36.73 39.38 31.63
CA MET A 684 -36.88 39.94 32.97
C MET A 684 -38.22 40.64 33.15
N THR A 685 -38.58 41.53 32.21
CA THR A 685 -39.89 42.20 32.24
C THR A 685 -40.39 42.59 30.86
N ASN A 686 -41.69 42.42 30.64
CA ASN A 686 -42.46 43.03 29.56
C ASN A 686 -43.93 43.11 29.97
N SER A 687 -44.64 44.10 29.44
CA SER A 687 -46.06 44.34 29.71
C SER A 687 -46.88 44.52 28.43
N LEU A 688 -47.98 43.77 28.28
CA LEU A 688 -48.91 43.90 27.14
C LEU A 688 -50.14 44.76 27.44
N SER A 689 -50.63 44.76 28.69
CA SER A 689 -51.86 45.46 29.10
C SER A 689 -51.71 46.25 30.39
N ASN A 690 -50.54 46.87 30.59
CA ASN A 690 -50.19 47.62 31.81
C ASN A 690 -50.25 46.76 33.09
N SER A 691 -49.93 45.47 32.96
CA SER A 691 -49.98 44.45 34.00
C SER A 691 -49.09 44.75 35.22
N MET A 692 -48.15 45.68 35.06
CA MET A 692 -47.23 46.18 36.08
C MET A 692 -47.87 47.19 37.05
N SER A 693 -49.04 47.75 36.75
CA SER A 693 -49.68 48.74 37.61
C SER A 693 -50.43 48.10 38.78
N ASN A 694 -50.52 48.82 39.90
CA ASN A 694 -51.23 48.40 41.12
C ASN A 694 -50.73 47.06 41.71
N LYS A 695 -49.42 46.83 41.65
CA LYS A 695 -48.73 45.68 42.25
C LYS A 695 -48.01 46.11 43.52
N THR A 696 -48.19 45.35 44.59
CA THR A 696 -47.53 45.61 45.88
C THR A 696 -46.04 45.30 45.78
N PHE A 697 -45.26 45.77 46.74
CA PHE A 697 -43.84 45.43 46.83
C PHE A 697 -43.64 43.90 46.90
N LYS A 698 -44.50 43.18 47.63
CA LYS A 698 -44.44 41.71 47.70
C LYS A 698 -44.71 41.05 46.35
N ASP A 699 -45.66 41.56 45.56
CA ASP A 699 -45.88 41.05 44.20
C ASP A 699 -44.63 41.21 43.33
N TYR A 700 -43.94 42.36 43.43
CA TYR A 700 -42.67 42.58 42.73
C TYR A 700 -41.53 41.70 43.24
N VAL A 701 -41.52 41.33 44.54
CA VAL A 701 -40.58 40.35 45.08
C VAL A 701 -40.82 38.96 44.50
N ASP A 702 -42.08 38.53 44.48
CA ASP A 702 -42.47 37.17 44.06
C ASP A 702 -42.43 36.94 42.55
N GLY A 703 -42.65 38.00 41.76
CA GLY A 703 -42.88 37.85 40.34
C GLY A 703 -44.35 37.59 40.00
N PHE A 704 -44.76 38.00 38.81
CA PHE A 704 -46.14 37.84 38.34
C PHE A 704 -46.22 37.85 36.81
N GLY A 705 -47.38 37.44 36.28
CA GLY A 705 -47.64 37.42 34.84
C GLY A 705 -47.40 36.05 34.21
N ASN A 706 -47.38 36.01 32.88
CA ASN A 706 -47.24 34.79 32.08
C ASN A 706 -46.12 34.95 31.04
N PRO A 707 -44.98 34.24 31.24
CA PRO A 707 -43.86 34.26 30.29
C PRO A 707 -44.26 33.84 28.87
N SER A 708 -45.21 32.93 28.69
CA SER A 708 -45.58 32.38 27.38
C SER A 708 -46.15 33.42 26.42
N ILE A 709 -46.79 34.46 26.96
CA ILE A 709 -47.32 35.59 26.18
C ILE A 709 -46.45 36.84 26.31
N LYS A 710 -45.26 36.73 26.92
CA LYS A 710 -44.36 37.86 27.22
C LYS A 710 -44.99 38.97 28.06
N ASP A 711 -45.93 38.67 28.96
CA ASP A 711 -46.51 39.67 29.88
C ASP A 711 -46.13 39.27 31.30
N VAL A 712 -44.92 39.61 31.74
CA VAL A 712 -44.29 39.01 32.92
C VAL A 712 -43.33 39.97 33.61
N TRP A 713 -43.28 39.91 34.94
CA TRP A 713 -42.20 40.40 35.80
C TRP A 713 -41.61 39.19 36.53
N ILE A 714 -40.32 38.91 36.34
CA ILE A 714 -39.70 37.66 36.81
C ILE A 714 -39.54 37.55 38.34
N GLY A 715 -39.63 38.68 39.07
CA GLY A 715 -39.53 38.73 40.53
C GLY A 715 -38.16 39.19 41.05
N LEU A 716 -38.12 40.03 42.09
CA LEU A 716 -36.87 40.58 42.63
C LEU A 716 -35.97 39.51 43.27
N ASP A 717 -36.54 38.46 43.88
CA ASP A 717 -35.75 37.34 44.41
C ASP A 717 -35.00 36.61 43.29
N VAL A 718 -35.70 36.35 42.17
CA VAL A 718 -35.09 35.71 41.00
C VAL A 718 -34.04 36.62 40.38
N LEU A 719 -34.31 37.93 40.26
CA LEU A 719 -33.34 38.90 39.74
C LEU A 719 -32.09 38.99 40.60
N HIS A 720 -32.24 39.00 41.93
CA HIS A 720 -31.13 38.98 42.87
C HIS A 720 -30.29 37.72 42.68
N GLY A 721 -30.91 36.54 42.70
CA GLY A 721 -30.21 35.28 42.54
C GLY A 721 -29.52 35.16 41.17
N MET A 722 -30.22 35.46 40.07
CA MET A 722 -29.67 35.37 38.70
C MET A 722 -28.43 36.25 38.53
N THR A 723 -28.48 37.48 39.06
CA THR A 723 -27.39 38.45 38.89
C THR A 723 -26.25 38.29 39.89
N ASN A 724 -26.41 37.46 40.94
CA ASN A 724 -25.35 37.12 41.89
C ASN A 724 -24.70 35.76 41.63
N GLU A 725 -25.41 34.83 40.98
CA GLU A 725 -24.89 33.51 40.57
C GLU A 725 -23.79 33.63 39.50
N VAL A 726 -24.01 34.54 38.55
CA VAL A 726 -23.08 34.82 37.46
C VAL A 726 -23.17 36.28 37.07
N GLU A 727 -22.03 36.88 36.70
CA GLU A 727 -22.03 38.23 36.14
C GLU A 727 -22.98 38.30 34.95
N THR A 728 -23.94 39.23 35.02
CA THR A 728 -25.08 39.27 34.12
C THR A 728 -25.14 40.61 33.40
N SER A 729 -25.35 40.55 32.09
CA SER A 729 -25.69 41.69 31.23
C SER A 729 -27.19 41.86 31.17
N LEU A 730 -27.62 43.12 31.02
CA LEU A 730 -29.02 43.49 30.87
C LEU A 730 -29.19 44.18 29.53
N ARG A 731 -30.09 43.66 28.71
CA ARG A 731 -30.49 44.26 27.44
C ARG A 731 -31.87 44.87 27.57
N VAL A 732 -32.04 46.05 27.01
CA VAL A 732 -33.29 46.79 26.93
C VAL A 732 -33.62 47.01 25.46
N ASP A 733 -34.77 46.50 25.02
CA ASP A 733 -35.32 46.75 23.68
C ASP A 733 -36.57 47.63 23.81
N LEU A 734 -36.63 48.72 23.05
CA LEU A 734 -37.62 49.79 23.18
C LEU A 734 -38.27 50.10 21.83
N HIS A 735 -39.56 50.43 21.85
CA HIS A 735 -40.25 51.08 20.73
C HIS A 735 -40.62 52.51 21.12
N ARG A 736 -39.97 53.50 20.50
CA ARG A 736 -40.14 54.93 20.79
C ARG A 736 -41.13 55.54 19.82
N CYS A 737 -42.24 56.08 20.33
CA CYS A 737 -43.21 56.80 19.53
C CYS A 737 -42.69 58.19 19.10
N LYS A 738 -43.22 58.70 17.97
CA LYS A 738 -42.92 60.05 17.47
C LYS A 738 -43.39 61.13 18.45
N TYR A 739 -42.51 62.06 18.84
CA TYR A 739 -42.85 63.15 19.76
C TYR A 739 -41.94 64.37 19.59
N ASN A 740 -42.48 65.59 19.59
CA ASN A 740 -41.75 66.87 19.48
C ASN A 740 -40.59 66.85 18.46
N SER A 741 -40.92 66.59 17.19
CA SER A 741 -39.98 66.50 16.05
C SER A 741 -38.98 65.33 16.09
N ARG A 742 -39.06 64.43 17.08
CA ARG A 742 -38.26 63.20 17.12
C ARG A 742 -39.01 62.07 16.41
N PRO A 743 -38.33 61.30 15.53
CA PRO A 743 -38.97 60.22 14.79
C PRO A 743 -39.38 59.05 15.69
N GLU A 744 -40.32 58.26 15.20
CA GLU A 744 -40.60 56.94 15.75
C GLU A 744 -39.45 55.99 15.40
N ILE A 745 -38.97 55.20 16.37
CA ILE A 745 -37.80 54.35 16.18
C ILE A 745 -37.77 53.19 17.17
N ASN A 746 -37.36 52.01 16.70
CA ASN A 746 -36.98 50.88 17.55
C ASN A 746 -35.52 51.01 17.95
N THR A 747 -35.24 50.88 19.23
CA THR A 747 -33.88 51.01 19.76
C THR A 747 -33.57 49.93 20.78
N ASN A 748 -32.28 49.68 20.96
CA ASN A 748 -31.74 48.80 21.98
C ASN A 748 -30.57 49.46 22.71
N CYS A 749 -30.36 48.98 23.95
CA CYS A 749 -29.35 49.44 24.89
C CYS A 749 -28.99 48.25 25.79
N THR A 750 -27.71 47.85 25.79
CA THR A 750 -27.20 46.72 26.58
C THR A 750 -26.21 47.22 27.61
N TYR A 751 -26.54 47.03 28.89
CA TYR A 751 -25.66 47.22 30.02
C TYR A 751 -24.76 46.00 30.16
N PRO A 752 -23.43 46.16 30.04
CA PRO A 752 -22.49 45.05 30.20
C PRO A 752 -22.57 44.40 31.57
N TYR A 753 -22.95 45.15 32.61
CA TYR A 753 -23.09 44.65 33.97
C TYR A 753 -24.36 45.18 34.61
N PHE A 754 -25.17 44.27 35.13
CA PHE A 754 -26.38 44.56 35.86
C PHE A 754 -26.51 43.62 37.05
N LYS A 755 -26.69 44.20 38.23
CA LYS A 755 -26.82 43.45 39.47
C LYS A 755 -27.91 44.01 40.37
N VAL A 756 -28.67 43.11 40.98
CA VAL A 756 -29.69 43.43 41.99
C VAL A 756 -29.21 42.94 43.34
N LEU A 757 -29.16 43.84 44.33
CA LEU A 757 -28.78 43.52 45.70
C LEU A 757 -29.90 42.78 46.44
N ASP A 758 -29.62 42.35 47.66
CA ASP A 758 -30.52 41.56 48.48
C ASP A 758 -31.68 42.37 49.08
N ALA A 759 -32.57 41.68 49.79
CA ALA A 759 -33.69 42.29 50.51
C ALA A 759 -33.22 43.30 51.59
N GLY A 760 -32.04 43.08 52.20
CA GLY A 760 -31.46 44.00 53.19
C GLY A 760 -31.14 45.38 52.59
N SER A 761 -30.79 45.41 51.31
CA SER A 761 -30.58 46.63 50.53
C SER A 761 -31.84 47.12 49.81
N VAL A 762 -33.01 46.53 50.11
CA VAL A 762 -34.29 46.77 49.43
C VAL A 762 -34.14 46.62 47.92
N TYR A 763 -33.42 45.58 47.50
CA TYR A 763 -33.14 45.23 46.11
C TYR A 763 -32.58 46.38 45.26
N ALA A 764 -31.72 47.22 45.84
CA ALA A 764 -31.04 48.29 45.11
C ALA A 764 -30.25 47.74 43.90
N VAL A 765 -30.14 48.53 42.84
CA VAL A 765 -29.50 48.14 41.59
C VAL A 765 -28.06 48.64 41.50
N VAL A 766 -27.18 47.88 40.84
CA VAL A 766 -25.78 48.26 40.55
C VAL A 766 -25.54 48.16 39.04
N ILE A 767 -25.20 49.30 38.42
CA ILE A 767 -24.92 49.45 36.99
C ILE A 767 -23.68 50.34 36.85
N PRO A 768 -22.45 49.78 36.85
CA PRO A 768 -21.21 50.55 36.91
C PRO A 768 -20.80 51.15 35.57
N THR A 769 -21.42 50.71 34.47
CA THR A 769 -21.06 51.08 33.11
C THR A 769 -22.29 51.55 32.34
N GLU A 770 -22.10 52.58 31.51
CA GLU A 770 -23.13 53.04 30.58
C GLU A 770 -23.48 51.94 29.57
N CYS A 771 -24.71 51.96 29.05
CA CYS A 771 -25.11 50.98 28.06
C CYS A 771 -24.49 51.24 26.69
N THR A 772 -24.43 50.17 25.90
CA THR A 772 -23.99 50.21 24.50
C THR A 772 -25.11 49.71 23.59
N GLY A 773 -25.30 50.33 22.43
CA GLY A 773 -26.36 49.96 21.49
C GLY A 773 -26.71 51.09 20.52
N THR A 774 -27.91 51.00 19.95
CA THR A 774 -28.44 52.05 19.06
C THR A 774 -28.88 53.32 19.81
N GLU A 775 -29.02 53.26 21.13
CA GLU A 775 -29.24 54.42 22.00
C GLU A 775 -27.92 55.19 22.22
N ASN A 776 -27.52 56.04 21.26
CA ASN A 776 -26.27 56.82 21.35
C ASN A 776 -26.46 58.34 21.27
N ILE A 777 -27.70 58.84 21.10
CA ILE A 777 -27.93 60.26 20.72
C ILE A 777 -28.26 61.19 21.90
N TYR A 778 -29.00 60.76 22.95
CA TYR A 778 -29.38 61.71 24.02
C TYR A 778 -29.39 61.17 25.47
N PHE A 779 -28.28 60.63 25.95
CA PHE A 779 -28.09 60.16 27.34
C PHE A 779 -28.98 58.98 27.76
N ASP A 780 -28.48 58.21 28.73
CA ASP A 780 -29.20 57.10 29.34
C ASP A 780 -30.42 57.60 30.15
N GLY A 781 -31.61 57.06 29.83
CA GLY A 781 -32.85 57.38 30.54
C GLY A 781 -32.93 56.75 31.94
N TRP A 782 -32.25 55.63 32.16
CA TRP A 782 -32.26 54.83 33.38
C TRP A 782 -31.19 55.31 34.37
N ALA A 783 -29.94 55.47 33.92
CA ALA A 783 -28.76 55.73 34.74
C ALA A 783 -28.55 57.21 35.18
N ARG A 784 -29.56 57.86 35.76
CA ARG A 784 -29.47 59.27 36.23
C ARG A 784 -28.93 59.44 37.65
N TRP A 785 -28.12 58.50 38.13
CA TRP A 785 -27.42 58.58 39.42
C TRP A 785 -25.92 58.37 39.20
N ASP A 786 -25.12 58.52 40.25
CA ASP A 786 -23.69 58.24 40.20
C ASP A 786 -23.45 56.73 40.00
N LEU A 787 -23.06 56.33 38.79
CA LEU A 787 -22.84 54.92 38.43
C LEU A 787 -21.67 54.27 39.19
N SER A 788 -20.80 55.06 39.83
CA SER A 788 -19.77 54.53 40.72
C SER A 788 -20.30 54.07 42.09
N ALA A 789 -21.57 54.38 42.39
CA ALA A 789 -22.25 54.04 43.63
C ALA A 789 -23.43 53.08 43.42
N VAL A 790 -23.89 52.48 44.52
CA VAL A 790 -25.12 51.69 44.54
C VAL A 790 -26.29 52.59 44.15
N GLY A 791 -27.10 52.13 43.21
CA GLY A 791 -28.27 52.82 42.70
C GLY A 791 -29.43 52.87 43.69
N PRO A 792 -30.57 53.46 43.29
CA PRO A 792 -31.72 53.57 44.16
C PRO A 792 -32.29 52.20 44.56
N ALA A 793 -32.90 52.15 45.75
CA ALA A 793 -33.71 51.02 46.20
C ALA A 793 -34.96 50.83 45.32
N PHE A 794 -35.47 49.61 45.24
CA PHE A 794 -36.74 49.36 44.56
C PHE A 794 -37.91 49.84 45.40
N LEU A 795 -38.85 50.56 44.80
CA LEU A 795 -40.05 51.07 45.48
C LEU A 795 -41.30 50.67 44.69
N ALA A 796 -42.38 50.37 45.41
CA ALA A 796 -43.73 50.15 44.88
C ALA A 796 -44.72 51.08 45.60
N TYR A 797 -45.98 51.11 45.17
CA TYR A 797 -46.93 52.14 45.63
C TYR A 797 -47.26 52.04 47.13
N ASP A 798 -47.16 50.84 47.70
CA ASP A 798 -47.39 50.53 49.11
C ASP A 798 -46.16 50.75 49.99
N THR A 799 -44.97 50.94 49.39
CA THR A 799 -43.71 51.19 50.10
C THR A 799 -43.09 52.56 49.80
N ASP A 800 -43.64 53.31 48.84
CA ASP A 800 -43.18 54.65 48.47
C ASP A 800 -43.67 55.73 49.45
N ASN A 801 -42.91 55.90 50.52
CA ASN A 801 -43.06 56.99 51.48
C ASN A 801 -42.21 58.23 51.14
N SER A 802 -41.69 58.32 49.91
CA SER A 802 -40.88 59.47 49.50
C SER A 802 -41.74 60.72 49.35
N THR A 803 -41.16 61.89 49.62
CA THR A 803 -41.85 63.19 49.45
C THR A 803 -42.22 63.49 47.99
N ALA A 804 -41.68 62.71 47.04
CA ALA A 804 -41.95 62.83 45.61
C ALA A 804 -43.10 61.91 45.13
N HIS A 805 -43.54 60.93 45.94
CA HIS A 805 -44.61 59.97 45.61
C HIS A 805 -44.49 59.42 44.16
N CYS A 806 -43.31 58.92 43.85
CA CYS A 806 -42.91 58.46 42.53
C CYS A 806 -43.80 57.35 41.96
N SER A 807 -44.06 56.30 42.73
CA SER A 807 -44.88 55.18 42.26
C SER A 807 -46.31 55.64 41.92
N ALA A 808 -46.91 56.48 42.78
CA ALA A 808 -48.24 57.07 42.54
C ALA A 808 -48.27 57.94 41.28
N THR A 809 -47.20 58.70 41.04
CA THR A 809 -47.02 59.53 39.83
C THR A 809 -47.01 58.66 38.56
N TYR A 810 -46.46 57.44 38.63
CA TYR A 810 -46.41 56.50 37.51
C TYR A 810 -47.46 55.38 37.63
N LYS A 811 -48.71 55.74 37.96
CA LYS A 811 -49.87 54.81 37.99
C LYS A 811 -49.67 53.59 38.90
N ASN A 812 -49.05 53.79 40.06
CA ASN A 812 -48.80 52.75 41.07
C ASN A 812 -47.94 51.59 40.55
N THR A 813 -46.96 51.87 39.68
CA THR A 813 -45.98 50.89 39.20
C THR A 813 -44.74 50.90 40.10
N GLY A 814 -44.05 49.76 40.19
CA GLY A 814 -42.81 49.61 40.95
C GLY A 814 -41.56 49.80 40.08
N TRP A 815 -40.56 50.51 40.60
CA TRP A 815 -39.31 50.80 39.90
C TRP A 815 -38.19 51.23 40.86
N TRP A 816 -36.95 51.22 40.35
CA TRP A 816 -35.77 51.83 40.99
C TRP A 816 -35.79 53.37 40.81
N PHE A 817 -36.70 54.06 41.48
CA PHE A 817 -36.87 55.51 41.33
C PHE A 817 -35.73 56.32 41.98
N ASN A 818 -35.19 57.31 41.27
CA ASN A 818 -34.28 58.29 41.86
C ASN A 818 -35.10 59.41 42.56
N THR A 819 -35.46 59.19 43.82
CA THR A 819 -36.28 60.11 44.62
C THR A 819 -35.62 61.47 44.86
N LYS A 820 -34.29 61.57 44.75
CA LYS A 820 -33.54 62.84 44.86
C LYS A 820 -33.63 63.70 43.60
N GLN A 821 -34.00 63.13 42.44
CA GLN A 821 -34.08 63.82 41.15
C GLN A 821 -35.45 63.65 40.49
N ARG A 822 -36.52 64.07 41.18
CA ARG A 822 -37.91 64.03 40.66
C ARG A 822 -38.29 62.65 40.10
N CYS A 823 -38.01 61.59 40.86
CA CYS A 823 -38.32 60.19 40.54
C CYS A 823 -37.52 59.55 39.39
N GLY A 824 -36.54 60.25 38.82
CA GLY A 824 -35.81 59.79 37.65
C GLY A 824 -36.57 60.09 36.35
N SER A 825 -36.05 59.62 35.20
CA SER A 825 -36.60 59.98 33.89
C SER A 825 -36.92 58.81 32.98
N ALA A 826 -36.81 57.59 33.50
CA ALA A 826 -37.35 56.39 32.90
C ALA A 826 -37.91 55.50 34.01
N ASN A 827 -39.12 54.99 33.78
CA ASN A 827 -39.72 53.90 34.55
C ASN A 827 -40.18 52.86 33.53
N LEU A 828 -39.35 51.84 33.27
CA LEU A 828 -39.62 50.88 32.21
C LEU A 828 -40.76 49.89 32.52
N ASN A 829 -41.24 49.89 33.76
CA ASN A 829 -42.47 49.20 34.17
C ASN A 829 -43.72 50.08 34.03
N GLY A 830 -43.59 51.31 33.50
CA GLY A 830 -44.69 52.25 33.33
C GLY A 830 -45.76 51.81 32.33
N VAL A 831 -46.87 52.56 32.31
CA VAL A 831 -48.02 52.33 31.42
C VAL A 831 -47.63 52.60 29.96
N ARG A 832 -47.97 51.66 29.07
CA ARG A 832 -47.71 51.70 27.62
C ARG A 832 -48.46 52.84 26.95
N TYR A 833 -47.78 53.54 26.04
CA TYR A 833 -48.36 54.57 25.21
C TYR A 833 -48.77 54.01 23.83
N GLN A 834 -49.93 54.38 23.31
CA GLN A 834 -50.33 54.01 21.95
C GLN A 834 -49.80 55.06 20.97
N CYS A 835 -48.86 54.70 20.08
CA CYS A 835 -48.22 55.67 19.18
C CYS A 835 -49.18 56.37 18.21
N SER A 836 -50.41 55.84 18.04
CA SER A 836 -51.50 56.46 17.26
C SER A 836 -52.09 57.72 17.90
N ASP A 837 -51.88 57.93 19.20
CA ASP A 837 -52.49 59.02 19.95
C ASP A 837 -51.58 60.26 19.91
N GLN A 838 -52.12 61.47 19.76
CA GLN A 838 -51.38 62.71 20.07
C GLN A 838 -51.53 63.01 21.56
N PRO A 839 -50.44 63.14 22.32
CA PRO A 839 -50.54 63.24 23.77
C PRO A 839 -50.96 64.66 24.19
N PRO A 840 -51.95 64.81 25.10
CA PRO A 840 -52.10 66.03 25.88
C PRO A 840 -50.83 66.29 26.70
N VAL A 841 -50.30 67.52 26.66
CA VAL A 841 -49.00 67.92 27.28
C VAL A 841 -48.94 67.64 28.78
N ASP A 842 -50.09 67.63 29.45
CA ASP A 842 -50.30 67.43 30.88
C ASP A 842 -50.35 65.95 31.31
N LEU A 843 -50.55 65.00 30.38
CA LEU A 843 -50.66 63.57 30.71
C LEU A 843 -49.42 62.74 30.33
N LEU A 844 -48.49 63.32 29.54
CA LEU A 844 -47.25 62.65 29.10
C LEU A 844 -46.40 62.14 30.26
N ALA A 845 -46.26 62.91 31.33
CA ALA A 845 -45.40 62.59 32.48
C ALA A 845 -45.75 61.27 33.19
N HIS A 846 -46.95 60.73 32.96
CA HIS A 846 -47.46 59.51 33.60
C HIS A 846 -47.26 58.24 32.76
N TYR A 847 -46.87 58.38 31.49
CA TYR A 847 -46.60 57.26 30.60
C TYR A 847 -45.13 56.85 30.64
N LEU A 848 -44.89 55.61 30.23
CA LEU A 848 -43.56 55.10 29.98
C LEU A 848 -42.82 56.01 28.99
N GLN A 849 -41.69 56.55 29.43
CA GLN A 849 -40.84 57.39 28.60
C GLN A 849 -39.39 56.91 28.65
N TRP A 850 -38.73 57.04 27.50
CA TRP A 850 -37.28 56.97 27.42
C TRP A 850 -36.79 58.27 26.81
N ASN A 851 -36.03 59.02 27.61
CA ASN A 851 -35.35 60.21 27.11
C ASN A 851 -36.34 61.18 26.42
N GLY A 852 -37.54 61.37 27.00
CA GLY A 852 -38.57 62.27 26.48
C GLY A 852 -39.41 61.78 25.29
N ASN A 853 -39.17 60.57 24.76
CA ASN A 853 -40.11 59.92 23.85
C ASN A 853 -41.05 58.98 24.64
N PRO A 854 -42.37 59.03 24.42
CA PRO A 854 -43.28 57.99 24.89
C PRO A 854 -42.92 56.63 24.29
N LEU A 855 -43.08 55.56 25.05
CA LEU A 855 -42.83 54.20 24.56
C LEU A 855 -44.12 53.40 24.51
N SER A 856 -44.32 52.67 23.41
CA SER A 856 -45.36 51.64 23.33
C SER A 856 -44.88 50.28 23.81
N GLU A 857 -43.57 50.05 23.79
CA GLU A 857 -42.95 48.79 24.18
C GLU A 857 -41.59 49.02 24.86
N ALA A 858 -41.31 48.17 25.86
CA ALA A 858 -40.04 48.07 26.57
C ALA A 858 -39.92 46.63 27.08
N GLN A 859 -38.95 45.91 26.57
CA GLN A 859 -38.62 44.53 26.96
C GLN A 859 -37.22 44.53 27.57
N LEU A 860 -37.07 43.91 28.73
CA LEU A 860 -35.79 43.79 29.42
C LEU A 860 -35.39 42.33 29.49
N PHE A 861 -34.15 42.03 29.13
CA PHE A 861 -33.61 40.68 29.05
C PHE A 861 -32.29 40.56 29.81
N LEU A 862 -32.06 39.41 30.43
CA LEU A 862 -30.84 39.08 31.17
C LEU A 862 -30.06 37.97 30.47
N ARG A 863 -28.74 38.09 30.43
CA ARG A 863 -27.84 37.04 29.95
C ARG A 863 -26.46 37.12 30.62
N PRO A 864 -25.81 35.99 30.96
CA PRO A 864 -24.45 35.99 31.47
C PRO A 864 -23.45 36.75 30.56
N THR A 865 -22.52 37.50 31.16
CA THR A 865 -21.60 38.40 30.43
C THR A 865 -20.59 37.65 29.56
N LEU A 866 -20.10 36.50 30.02
CA LEU A 866 -19.10 35.68 29.33
C LEU A 866 -19.71 34.71 28.28
N TYR A 867 -20.99 34.86 27.96
CA TYR A 867 -21.69 34.06 26.95
C TYR A 867 -21.03 34.12 25.55
N PRO A 868 -20.92 32.99 24.81
CA PRO A 868 -21.37 31.63 25.14
C PRO A 868 -20.30 30.78 25.87
N LYS A 869 -19.16 31.36 26.23
CA LYS A 869 -17.98 30.67 26.79
C LYS A 869 -17.82 30.88 28.29
N TYR A 870 -18.94 31.06 29.00
CA TYR A 870 -18.94 31.26 30.44
C TYR A 870 -18.89 29.90 31.10
N ASP A 871 -18.02 29.77 32.10
CA ASP A 871 -17.93 28.56 32.91
C ASP A 871 -19.28 28.39 33.64
N PRO A 872 -19.99 27.26 33.45
CA PRO A 872 -21.20 26.98 34.21
C PRO A 872 -20.93 26.73 35.70
N HIS A 873 -19.64 26.80 36.07
CA HIS A 873 -18.92 26.56 37.32
C HIS A 873 -18.37 25.14 37.39
N VAL A 874 -17.05 25.03 37.22
CA VAL A 874 -16.18 24.04 37.88
C VAL A 874 -16.80 23.63 39.21
N GLU A 875 -17.00 22.32 39.44
CA GLU A 875 -17.47 21.73 40.69
C GLU A 875 -16.81 22.46 41.87
N LYS A 876 -17.48 23.48 42.44
CA LYS A 876 -17.08 24.03 43.74
C LYS A 876 -17.66 23.08 44.77
N ALA A 877 -16.86 22.03 45.00
CA ALA A 877 -16.83 21.06 46.09
C ALA A 877 -18.17 20.68 46.71
#